data_AF-A0A2N3MZC8-F1
#
_entry.id   AF-A0A2N3MZC8-F1
#
_cell.length_a   1.000
_cell.length_b   1.000
_cell.length_c   1.000
_cell.angle_alpha   90.00
_cell.angle_beta   90.00
_cell.angle_gamma   90.00
#
_symmetry.space_group_name_H-M   'P 1'
#
loop_
_entity.id
_entity.type
_entity.pdbx_description
1 polymer ?
#
loop_
_entity_poly.entity_id
_entity_poly.type
_entity_poly.pdbx_seq_one_letter_code
_entity_poly.pdbx_strand_id
1 'polypeptide(L)'
;MVANETSIYYGLWNNHDEQFPFSLTLTVPTKTGNYIIAALSALVAWAGIAFSGIVAYFLHQYFAARKNKDVLDLQLQVLFRSESGALESAFEGVKLYWAWKNISKRVWWRIVPFSILAAILWATFIIGSVLVANVASDGYGDVFVTAVPEHCGDVGFGAGELTAAEINSVENDSSLRASRSAYESWFRHNLRWARTYSQAHYAISRLAGTSSPPASRSRQITLPYAAEEVDCPWTIDTRCLGVNNTDGPALHLDTGLLDSHADLGINAPRRERVQIRKTATCGVVDTSKWDVRYTSESNITLIGTELLAENQTRLYPPEFRKVPLFHQVNAVQGIIMVMKFWHYAKVEGRNEWGGQTGRIPLIPTFQTDDFDMSFFAVATGIIFYEKVYDPLYFATHGVDSQISSNVNGQHAYLSNRMYNTVACQEAYEICNPGTGKCSGLVGILELPRKVLDLGFNNHQQVTARRLVQNMYWGGQISLNGPESTSGLLMQEQSAILSADPAENQWQLEVQYWFATCLSHFQNMILDWSSKPWLDPSGNDTISQHINMTRLDTAYREVNILPEFKEQCRNTIIRTSASVQNFNVTATLLVLCLIFAIIGAKLVLSTVVEFLRKRKRAGGLVDPKAVDKAIARDADDKYQLLRMALEGTRIGGWEMGPFGMPVTKEGAEILPPQRDPVRKLARYPTFPMYSVVSKDGGVEVFHGKSQVDSRTSTLVCSNMTASPTASVSPPPMSSLRDRLGQHGTGLQVVSETELEDGRRSVSNTPSQETLRDGSGNSTASQEALANRTPSFSGTSTLNWEPTRVRGFPGVRRPVRAETWTSTARTLRNEER
;
A
#
# COMPACT_ATOMS: atom_id res chain seq x y z
N MET A 1 -9.08 -25.85 -0.92
CA MET A 1 -10.41 -25.20 -0.99
C MET A 1 -10.33 -23.95 -1.87
N VAL A 2 -11.42 -23.19 -2.08
CA VAL A 2 -11.24 -21.75 -2.39
C VAL A 2 -10.56 -21.12 -1.19
N ALA A 3 -9.51 -20.33 -1.41
CA ALA A 3 -8.83 -19.65 -0.30
C ALA A 3 -9.79 -18.63 0.31
N ASN A 4 -10.17 -18.86 1.58
CA ASN A 4 -10.85 -17.85 2.37
C ASN A 4 -9.91 -16.64 2.49
N GLU A 5 -10.45 -15.41 2.50
CA GLU A 5 -9.63 -14.20 2.46
C GLU A 5 -8.61 -14.21 3.61
N THR A 6 -7.31 -14.12 3.29
CA THR A 6 -6.26 -13.94 4.32
C THR A 6 -6.57 -12.68 5.09
N SER A 7 -6.88 -12.84 6.38
CA SER A 7 -7.34 -11.79 7.25
C SER A 7 -6.36 -10.61 7.26
N ILE A 8 -6.85 -9.45 6.81
CA ILE A 8 -6.07 -8.21 6.73
C ILE A 8 -5.99 -7.58 8.13
N TYR A 9 -4.78 -7.19 8.56
CA TYR A 9 -4.62 -6.54 9.85
C TYR A 9 -5.09 -5.08 9.80
N TYR A 10 -6.13 -4.78 10.58
CA TYR A 10 -6.62 -3.42 10.81
C TYR A 10 -6.04 -2.88 12.12
N GLY A 11 -5.33 -1.75 12.06
CA GLY A 11 -4.67 -1.15 13.22
C GLY A 11 -3.33 -0.50 12.92
N LEU A 12 -2.54 -0.30 13.97
CA LEU A 12 -1.22 0.31 13.92
C LEU A 12 -0.12 -0.73 13.73
N TRP A 13 0.75 -0.53 12.74
CA TRP A 13 1.92 -1.37 12.47
C TRP A 13 3.09 -0.53 11.95
N ASN A 14 4.30 -1.10 11.98
CA ASN A 14 5.49 -0.45 11.44
C ASN A 14 5.72 -0.89 10.00
N ASN A 15 5.50 -0.02 9.01
CA ASN A 15 5.95 -0.26 7.65
C ASN A 15 7.46 0.03 7.53
N HIS A 16 8.26 -1.02 7.30
CA HIS A 16 9.72 -0.90 7.16
C HIS A 16 10.20 -0.61 5.74
N ASP A 17 9.31 -0.32 4.79
CA ASP A 17 9.64 0.43 3.58
C ASP A 17 10.11 1.86 3.93
N GLU A 18 9.41 2.48 4.89
CA GLU A 18 9.73 3.82 5.41
C GLU A 18 10.67 3.74 6.62
N GLN A 19 11.40 4.84 6.87
CA GLN A 19 12.29 4.95 8.03
C GLN A 19 11.59 5.68 9.18
N PHE A 20 11.95 5.35 10.42
CA PHE A 20 11.50 6.09 11.59
C PHE A 20 11.88 7.59 11.46
N PRO A 21 10.98 8.55 11.74
CA PRO A 21 9.68 8.39 12.41
C PRO A 21 8.48 8.07 11.50
N PHE A 22 8.63 8.05 10.19
CA PHE A 22 7.51 7.90 9.24
C PHE A 22 7.02 6.45 9.07
N SER A 23 7.79 5.47 9.53
CA SER A 23 7.42 4.04 9.49
C SER A 23 6.11 3.65 10.19
N LEU A 24 5.50 4.50 11.03
CA LEU A 24 4.25 4.13 11.72
C LEU A 24 3.04 4.32 10.79
N THR A 25 2.40 3.20 10.44
CA THR A 25 1.25 3.14 9.52
C THR A 25 -0.02 2.70 10.26
N LEU A 26 -1.16 3.28 9.89
CA LEU A 26 -2.50 2.89 10.36
C LEU A 26 -3.32 2.36 9.17
N THR A 27 -3.63 1.06 9.18
CA THR A 27 -4.50 0.44 8.16
C THR A 27 -5.96 0.45 8.62
N VAL A 28 -6.85 0.96 7.76
CA VAL A 28 -8.31 1.02 7.97
C VAL A 28 -9.07 0.60 6.70
N PRO A 29 -10.34 0.17 6.79
CA PRO A 29 -11.17 -0.06 5.60
C PRO A 29 -11.34 1.24 4.80
N THR A 30 -11.36 1.17 3.46
CA THR A 30 -11.46 2.36 2.57
C THR A 30 -12.65 3.27 2.90
N LYS A 31 -13.78 2.71 3.35
CA LYS A 31 -14.93 3.50 3.83
C LYS A 31 -14.59 4.39 5.02
N THR A 32 -13.82 3.87 5.98
CA THR A 32 -13.40 4.59 7.19
C THR A 32 -12.30 5.60 6.88
N GLY A 33 -11.33 5.22 6.04
CA GLY A 33 -10.26 6.13 5.62
C GLY A 33 -10.81 7.34 4.85
N ASN A 34 -11.79 7.15 3.96
CA ASN A 34 -12.46 8.26 3.28
C ASN A 34 -13.15 9.25 4.25
N TYR A 35 -13.70 8.79 5.39
CA TYR A 35 -14.21 9.69 6.43
C TYR A 35 -13.08 10.46 7.15
N ILE A 36 -11.93 9.83 7.39
CA ILE A 36 -10.75 10.46 7.99
C ILE A 36 -10.19 11.54 7.05
N ILE A 37 -10.05 11.25 5.75
CA ILE A 37 -9.61 12.21 4.73
C ILE A 37 -10.56 13.41 4.70
N ALA A 38 -11.88 13.17 4.60
CA ALA A 38 -12.87 14.25 4.58
C ALA A 38 -12.81 15.16 5.83
N ALA A 39 -12.61 14.56 7.02
CA ALA A 39 -12.44 15.32 8.27
C ALA A 39 -11.15 16.16 8.26
N LEU A 40 -10.03 15.60 7.81
CA LEU A 40 -8.75 16.32 7.70
C LEU A 40 -8.84 17.46 6.67
N SER A 41 -9.48 17.25 5.51
CA SER A 41 -9.71 18.29 4.51
C SER A 41 -10.54 19.45 5.06
N ALA A 42 -11.61 19.16 5.81
CA ALA A 42 -12.43 20.18 6.47
C ALA A 42 -11.63 20.96 7.55
N LEU A 43 -10.79 20.28 8.32
CA LEU A 43 -9.92 20.90 9.31
C LEU A 43 -8.83 21.80 8.67
N VAL A 44 -8.28 21.44 7.51
CA VAL A 44 -7.37 22.31 6.74
C VAL A 44 -8.10 23.54 6.19
N ALA A 45 -9.35 23.40 5.73
CA ALA A 45 -10.15 24.55 5.32
C ALA A 45 -10.42 25.52 6.48
N TRP A 46 -10.71 25.00 7.68
CA TRP A 46 -10.85 25.81 8.90
C TRP A 46 -9.52 26.48 9.32
N ALA A 47 -8.39 25.79 9.22
CA ALA A 47 -7.07 26.38 9.42
C ALA A 47 -6.81 27.53 8.43
N GLY A 48 -7.25 27.40 7.17
CA GLY A 48 -7.16 28.45 6.15
C GLY A 48 -7.94 29.72 6.52
N ILE A 49 -9.18 29.56 7.01
CA ILE A 49 -10.00 30.67 7.50
C ILE A 49 -9.33 31.34 8.72
N ALA A 50 -8.83 30.55 9.67
CA ALA A 50 -8.11 31.05 10.83
C ALA A 50 -6.85 31.82 10.43
N PHE A 51 -6.05 31.29 9.48
CA PHE A 51 -4.84 31.92 8.97
C PHE A 51 -5.13 33.23 8.21
N SER A 52 -6.16 33.26 7.35
CA SER A 52 -6.57 34.52 6.72
C SER A 52 -7.03 35.55 7.75
N GLY A 53 -7.67 35.10 8.84
CA GLY A 53 -8.01 35.93 9.99
C GLY A 53 -6.81 36.42 10.83
N ILE A 54 -5.62 35.82 10.69
CA ILE A 54 -4.34 36.32 11.25
C ILE A 54 -3.72 37.34 10.29
N VAL A 55 -3.68 37.04 8.98
CA VAL A 55 -3.14 37.96 7.96
C VAL A 55 -3.96 39.26 7.91
N ALA A 56 -5.30 39.17 7.92
CA ALA A 56 -6.19 40.32 7.99
C ALA A 56 -5.95 41.16 9.25
N TYR A 57 -5.65 40.54 10.40
CA TYR A 57 -5.26 41.28 11.60
C TYR A 57 -4.01 42.13 11.36
N PHE A 58 -2.95 41.56 10.77
CA PHE A 58 -1.72 42.31 10.48
C PHE A 58 -1.91 43.40 9.41
N LEU A 59 -2.69 43.12 8.35
CA LEU A 59 -3.03 44.11 7.32
C LEU A 59 -3.82 45.28 7.92
N HIS A 60 -4.85 45.00 8.73
CA HIS A 60 -5.56 46.02 9.50
C HIS A 60 -4.58 46.85 10.35
N GLN A 61 -3.71 46.21 11.13
CA GLN A 61 -2.74 46.91 12.00
C GLN A 61 -1.67 47.72 11.23
N TYR A 62 -1.50 47.47 9.93
CA TYR A 62 -0.69 48.24 9.00
C TYR A 62 -1.46 49.46 8.44
N PHE A 63 -2.69 49.28 7.93
CA PHE A 63 -3.52 50.40 7.46
C PHE A 63 -3.88 51.37 8.60
N ALA A 64 -4.23 50.82 9.78
CA ALA A 64 -4.49 51.60 10.99
C ALA A 64 -3.31 52.49 11.40
N ALA A 65 -2.07 52.13 11.04
CA ALA A 65 -0.85 52.87 11.36
C ALA A 65 -0.57 54.11 10.50
N ARG A 66 -1.28 54.28 9.37
CA ARG A 66 -1.04 55.38 8.42
C ARG A 66 -1.53 56.70 8.99
N LYS A 67 -0.68 57.74 8.98
CA LYS A 67 -1.04 59.10 9.44
C LYS A 67 -2.06 59.78 8.52
N ASN A 68 -1.80 59.73 7.22
CA ASN A 68 -2.70 60.28 6.20
C ASN A 68 -3.47 59.12 5.60
N LYS A 69 -4.79 59.07 5.84
CA LYS A 69 -5.71 58.07 5.29
C LYS A 69 -6.69 58.76 4.35
N ASP A 70 -6.98 58.13 3.22
CA ASP A 70 -8.15 58.49 2.41
C ASP A 70 -9.28 57.47 2.62
N VAL A 71 -10.44 57.71 2.00
CA VAL A 71 -11.62 56.86 2.15
C VAL A 71 -11.35 55.41 1.71
N LEU A 72 -10.47 55.20 0.72
CA LEU A 72 -10.06 53.87 0.28
C LEU A 72 -9.21 53.16 1.35
N ASP A 73 -8.21 53.84 1.93
CA ASP A 73 -7.42 53.27 3.03
C ASP A 73 -8.30 52.91 4.25
N LEU A 74 -9.37 53.67 4.52
CA LEU A 74 -10.37 53.34 5.55
C LEU A 74 -11.27 52.16 5.16
N GLN A 75 -11.74 52.09 3.91
CA GLN A 75 -12.52 50.93 3.42
C GLN A 75 -11.71 49.64 3.45
N LEU A 76 -10.41 49.69 3.15
CA LEU A 76 -9.49 48.56 3.32
C LEU A 76 -9.30 48.19 4.81
N GLN A 77 -9.21 49.18 5.70
CA GLN A 77 -9.14 48.95 7.15
C GLN A 77 -10.37 48.17 7.65
N VAL A 78 -11.58 48.61 7.27
CA VAL A 78 -12.86 47.93 7.58
C VAL A 78 -12.93 46.54 6.95
N LEU A 79 -12.51 46.36 5.68
CA LEU A 79 -12.50 45.06 5.01
C LEU A 79 -11.63 44.03 5.76
N PHE A 80 -10.47 44.44 6.27
CA PHE A 80 -9.61 43.57 7.09
C PHE A 80 -10.04 43.46 8.58
N ARG A 81 -11.13 44.12 8.98
CA ARG A 81 -11.74 43.98 10.32
C ARG A 81 -13.04 43.19 10.33
N SER A 82 -13.89 43.36 9.32
CA SER A 82 -15.05 42.51 9.08
C SER A 82 -14.51 41.18 8.54
N GLU A 83 -14.47 40.15 9.40
CA GLU A 83 -13.74 38.89 9.15
C GLU A 83 -14.35 38.07 8.00
N SER A 84 -14.03 38.49 6.79
CA SER A 84 -14.36 37.88 5.51
C SER A 84 -13.36 36.77 5.17
N GLY A 85 -13.82 35.76 4.43
CA GLY A 85 -12.93 34.69 3.96
C GLY A 85 -11.90 35.23 2.97
N ALA A 86 -10.74 34.57 2.83
CA ALA A 86 -9.68 35.02 1.90
C ALA A 86 -10.20 35.24 0.45
N LEU A 87 -11.10 34.39 -0.04
CA LEU A 87 -11.76 34.54 -1.34
C LEU A 87 -12.66 35.79 -1.41
N GLU A 88 -13.43 36.05 -0.35
CA GLU A 88 -14.33 37.21 -0.25
C GLU A 88 -13.53 38.52 -0.17
N SER A 89 -12.47 38.57 0.64
CA SER A 89 -11.49 39.67 0.65
C SER A 89 -10.85 39.91 -0.73
N ALA A 90 -10.58 38.86 -1.51
CA ALA A 90 -10.09 39.01 -2.88
C ALA A 90 -11.15 39.63 -3.81
N PHE A 91 -12.40 39.15 -3.77
CA PHE A 91 -13.51 39.69 -4.57
C PHE A 91 -13.89 41.14 -4.18
N GLU A 92 -13.93 41.47 -2.89
CA GLU A 92 -14.15 42.85 -2.43
C GLU A 92 -13.00 43.77 -2.87
N GLY A 93 -11.76 43.29 -2.86
CA GLY A 93 -10.64 44.01 -3.46
C GLY A 93 -10.83 44.28 -4.95
N VAL A 94 -11.36 43.32 -5.73
CA VAL A 94 -11.72 43.57 -7.15
C VAL A 94 -12.81 44.65 -7.26
N LYS A 95 -13.88 44.58 -6.45
CA LYS A 95 -14.94 45.62 -6.43
C LYS A 95 -14.38 47.00 -6.10
N LEU A 96 -13.56 47.11 -5.05
CA LEU A 96 -12.89 48.35 -4.66
C LEU A 96 -11.94 48.87 -5.75
N TYR A 97 -11.21 47.99 -6.44
CA TYR A 97 -10.38 48.39 -7.58
C TYR A 97 -11.22 49.02 -8.70
N TRP A 98 -12.30 48.37 -9.13
CA TRP A 98 -13.17 48.91 -10.19
C TRP A 98 -13.90 50.18 -9.79
N ALA A 99 -14.28 50.34 -8.52
CA ALA A 99 -14.87 51.56 -7.99
C ALA A 99 -13.89 52.74 -7.94
N TRP A 100 -12.64 52.52 -7.52
CA TRP A 100 -11.68 53.60 -7.24
C TRP A 100 -10.66 53.89 -8.35
N LYS A 101 -10.46 53.00 -9.33
CA LYS A 101 -9.38 53.09 -10.35
C LYS A 101 -9.26 54.42 -11.09
N ASN A 102 -10.39 55.12 -11.31
CA ASN A 102 -10.44 56.40 -12.01
C ASN A 102 -10.53 57.62 -11.06
N ILE A 103 -10.55 57.39 -9.74
CA ILE A 103 -10.84 58.41 -8.72
C ILE A 103 -9.62 58.69 -7.84
N SER A 104 -8.95 57.65 -7.33
CA SER A 104 -7.79 57.80 -6.43
C SER A 104 -6.46 57.49 -7.13
N LYS A 105 -5.36 58.05 -6.61
CA LYS A 105 -4.01 57.89 -7.18
C LYS A 105 -3.33 56.63 -6.61
N ARG A 106 -2.69 55.86 -7.50
CA ARG A 106 -1.94 54.62 -7.22
C ARG A 106 -2.80 53.45 -6.66
N VAL A 107 -4.10 53.41 -6.99
CA VAL A 107 -5.06 52.39 -6.52
C VAL A 107 -4.59 50.96 -6.77
N TRP A 108 -4.00 50.67 -7.93
CA TRP A 108 -3.37 49.38 -8.26
C TRP A 108 -2.44 48.90 -7.13
N TRP A 109 -1.45 49.71 -6.76
CA TRP A 109 -0.46 49.41 -5.72
C TRP A 109 -1.02 49.35 -4.29
N ARG A 110 -2.26 49.80 -4.05
CA ARG A 110 -2.90 49.74 -2.74
C ARG A 110 -3.85 48.57 -2.54
N ILE A 111 -4.36 47.98 -3.62
CA ILE A 111 -5.39 46.94 -3.57
C ILE A 111 -4.85 45.62 -4.13
N VAL A 112 -4.31 45.66 -5.36
CA VAL A 112 -3.96 44.45 -6.12
C VAL A 112 -2.98 43.53 -5.37
N PRO A 113 -1.92 44.03 -4.68
CA PRO A 113 -1.05 43.17 -3.88
C PRO A 113 -1.78 42.38 -2.79
N PHE A 114 -2.81 42.96 -2.15
CA PHE A 114 -3.57 42.30 -1.10
C PHE A 114 -4.66 41.38 -1.64
N SER A 115 -5.30 41.73 -2.76
CA SER A 115 -6.19 40.82 -3.49
C SER A 115 -5.45 39.58 -4.00
N ILE A 116 -4.25 39.76 -4.55
CA ILE A 116 -3.38 38.65 -4.97
C ILE A 116 -2.96 37.81 -3.77
N LEU A 117 -2.52 38.44 -2.66
CA LEU A 117 -2.19 37.70 -1.44
C LEU A 117 -3.38 36.89 -0.92
N ALA A 118 -4.58 37.46 -0.88
CA ALA A 118 -5.78 36.78 -0.41
C ALA A 118 -6.19 35.62 -1.35
N ALA A 119 -6.08 35.81 -2.67
CA ALA A 119 -6.30 34.74 -3.65
C ALA A 119 -5.26 33.60 -3.53
N ILE A 120 -3.98 33.93 -3.33
CA ILE A 120 -2.91 32.94 -3.09
C ILE A 120 -3.19 32.16 -1.81
N LEU A 121 -3.53 32.84 -0.70
CA LEU A 121 -3.83 32.17 0.57
C LEU A 121 -5.02 31.21 0.41
N TRP A 122 -6.11 31.65 -0.20
CA TRP A 122 -7.25 30.79 -0.51
C TRP A 122 -6.85 29.57 -1.36
N ALA A 123 -6.10 29.78 -2.44
CA ALA A 123 -5.64 28.70 -3.31
C ALA A 123 -4.74 27.71 -2.57
N THR A 124 -3.78 28.17 -1.77
CA THR A 124 -2.87 27.29 -1.00
C THR A 124 -3.60 26.41 0.00
N PHE A 125 -4.62 26.93 0.69
CA PHE A 125 -5.39 26.12 1.65
C PHE A 125 -6.40 25.18 0.96
N ILE A 126 -6.96 25.53 -0.19
CA ILE A 126 -7.78 24.58 -0.97
C ILE A 126 -6.92 23.47 -1.56
N ILE A 127 -5.79 23.80 -2.22
CA ILE A 127 -4.85 22.82 -2.76
C ILE A 127 -4.34 21.92 -1.63
N GLY A 128 -3.99 22.49 -0.48
CA GLY A 128 -3.66 21.73 0.73
C GLY A 128 -4.78 20.80 1.20
N SER A 129 -6.05 21.26 1.23
CA SER A 129 -7.18 20.42 1.66
C SER A 129 -7.47 19.25 0.73
N VAL A 130 -7.08 19.32 -0.55
CA VAL A 130 -7.15 18.20 -1.49
C VAL A 130 -5.93 17.28 -1.32
N LEU A 131 -4.72 17.85 -1.27
CA LEU A 131 -3.46 17.09 -1.12
C LEU A 131 -3.33 16.36 0.23
N VAL A 132 -4.16 16.70 1.23
CA VAL A 132 -4.36 15.90 2.45
C VAL A 132 -4.68 14.43 2.15
N ALA A 133 -5.35 14.12 1.04
CA ALA A 133 -5.62 12.74 0.65
C ALA A 133 -4.34 11.91 0.49
N ASN A 134 -3.21 12.53 0.09
CA ASN A 134 -1.92 11.88 -0.12
C ASN A 134 -1.24 11.44 1.20
N VAL A 135 -1.83 11.72 2.35
CA VAL A 135 -1.41 11.17 3.66
C VAL A 135 -1.90 9.71 3.83
N ALA A 136 -2.88 9.30 3.02
CA ALA A 136 -3.30 7.92 2.84
C ALA A 136 -2.70 7.32 1.55
N SER A 137 -2.56 5.99 1.51
CA SER A 137 -2.40 5.25 0.25
C SER A 137 -3.65 5.39 -0.63
N ASP A 138 -3.49 5.18 -1.93
CA ASP A 138 -4.64 4.99 -2.82
C ASP A 138 -5.52 3.85 -2.28
N GLY A 139 -6.83 4.08 -2.21
CA GLY A 139 -7.83 3.11 -1.76
C GLY A 139 -8.40 2.24 -2.88
N TYR A 140 -7.94 2.42 -4.13
CA TYR A 140 -8.33 1.67 -5.32
C TYR A 140 -7.17 0.92 -5.99
N GLY A 141 -5.93 1.28 -5.67
CA GLY A 141 -4.72 0.59 -6.16
C GLY A 141 -4.36 -0.65 -5.35
N ASP A 142 -3.13 -1.11 -5.56
CA ASP A 142 -2.49 -2.15 -4.73
C ASP A 142 -1.99 -1.55 -3.42
N VAL A 143 -2.45 -2.09 -2.30
CA VAL A 143 -2.05 -1.66 -0.95
C VAL A 143 -1.31 -2.80 -0.27
N PHE A 144 -0.13 -2.49 0.27
CA PHE A 144 0.67 -3.41 1.06
C PHE A 144 0.31 -3.30 2.54
N VAL A 145 -0.14 -4.39 3.15
CA VAL A 145 -0.64 -4.44 4.54
C VAL A 145 -0.08 -5.64 5.27
N THR A 146 -0.02 -5.60 6.61
CA THR A 146 0.31 -6.80 7.39
C THR A 146 -0.82 -7.82 7.37
N ALA A 147 -0.48 -9.11 7.28
CA ALA A 147 -1.41 -10.19 7.55
C ALA A 147 -1.75 -10.29 9.04
N VAL A 148 -2.95 -10.77 9.38
CA VAL A 148 -3.27 -11.16 10.77
C VAL A 148 -2.52 -12.45 11.11
N PRO A 149 -1.91 -12.54 12.31
CA PRO A 149 -1.20 -13.74 12.77
C PRO A 149 -2.17 -14.85 13.19
N GLU A 150 -2.41 -15.82 12.30
CA GLU A 150 -3.30 -16.97 12.52
C GLU A 150 -2.58 -18.29 12.21
N HIS A 151 -2.49 -19.19 13.19
CA HIS A 151 -1.79 -20.49 13.05
C HIS A 151 -0.33 -20.36 12.58
N CYS A 152 0.39 -19.41 13.19
CA CYS A 152 1.79 -19.03 12.94
C CYS A 152 2.80 -20.19 12.82
N GLY A 153 3.79 -20.04 11.93
CA GLY A 153 5.00 -20.87 11.82
C GLY A 153 5.01 -21.78 10.58
N ASP A 154 5.93 -22.74 10.53
CA ASP A 154 5.96 -23.79 9.51
C ASP A 154 4.75 -24.74 9.60
N VAL A 155 4.57 -25.65 8.62
CA VAL A 155 3.62 -26.77 8.73
C VAL A 155 4.39 -28.04 9.12
N GLY A 156 4.24 -28.49 10.37
CA GLY A 156 4.81 -29.74 10.85
C GLY A 156 3.84 -30.91 10.69
N PHE A 157 4.24 -31.98 10.01
CA PHE A 157 3.49 -33.24 9.95
C PHE A 157 4.16 -34.35 10.77
N GLY A 158 3.35 -35.23 11.36
CA GLY A 158 3.77 -36.44 12.03
C GLY A 158 2.82 -36.85 13.17
N ALA A 159 3.11 -38.00 13.79
CA ALA A 159 2.62 -38.30 15.13
C ALA A 159 3.31 -37.39 16.18
N GLY A 160 3.15 -37.71 17.47
CA GLY A 160 3.94 -37.12 18.56
C GLY A 160 5.44 -37.46 18.47
N GLU A 161 6.18 -37.19 19.54
CA GLU A 161 7.61 -37.54 19.63
C GLU A 161 7.79 -39.07 19.67
N LEU A 162 7.98 -39.67 18.50
CA LEU A 162 8.37 -41.08 18.33
C LEU A 162 9.89 -41.19 18.24
N THR A 163 10.46 -42.15 18.96
CA THR A 163 11.89 -42.45 18.92
C THR A 163 12.28 -43.20 17.64
N ALA A 164 13.56 -43.17 17.29
CA ALA A 164 14.10 -43.91 16.14
C ALA A 164 13.92 -45.44 16.25
N ALA A 165 13.68 -45.98 17.45
CA ALA A 165 13.32 -47.38 17.64
C ALA A 165 11.88 -47.66 17.19
N GLU A 166 10.94 -46.78 17.54
CA GLU A 166 9.51 -46.92 17.20
C GLU A 166 9.27 -46.77 15.70
N ILE A 167 9.96 -45.84 15.02
CA ILE A 167 9.85 -45.64 13.55
C ILE A 167 9.99 -46.95 12.77
N ASN A 168 10.88 -47.85 13.19
CA ASN A 168 11.13 -49.14 12.52
C ASN A 168 10.05 -50.22 12.79
N SER A 169 9.13 -49.98 13.72
CA SER A 169 7.99 -50.86 14.04
C SER A 169 6.63 -50.36 13.52
N VAL A 170 6.60 -49.11 13.04
CA VAL A 170 5.37 -48.31 12.84
C VAL A 170 4.89 -48.31 11.37
N GLU A 171 5.53 -49.07 10.48
CA GLU A 171 5.09 -49.19 9.07
C GLU A 171 3.65 -49.73 8.91
N ASN A 172 3.11 -50.42 9.93
CA ASN A 172 1.71 -50.88 10.01
C ASN A 172 0.76 -49.96 10.80
N ASP A 173 1.24 -48.83 11.35
CA ASP A 173 0.40 -47.88 12.07
C ASP A 173 -0.44 -47.05 11.09
N SER A 174 -1.76 -47.01 11.31
CA SER A 174 -2.68 -46.21 10.50
C SER A 174 -2.45 -44.71 10.66
N SER A 175 -1.95 -44.25 11.81
CA SER A 175 -1.73 -42.83 12.11
C SER A 175 -0.57 -42.22 11.30
N LEU A 176 0.58 -42.89 11.16
CA LEU A 176 1.64 -42.41 10.28
C LEU A 176 1.26 -42.51 8.80
N ARG A 177 0.51 -43.54 8.39
CA ARG A 177 -0.02 -43.64 7.02
C ARG A 177 -0.97 -42.49 6.70
N ALA A 178 -1.84 -42.11 7.63
CA ALA A 178 -2.75 -40.96 7.49
C ALA A 178 -2.01 -39.60 7.55
N SER A 179 -1.02 -39.45 8.44
CA SER A 179 -0.20 -38.24 8.51
C SER A 179 0.63 -38.03 7.23
N ARG A 180 1.15 -39.11 6.64
CA ARG A 180 1.83 -39.06 5.34
C ARG A 180 0.87 -38.69 4.21
N SER A 181 -0.33 -39.28 4.14
CA SER A 181 -1.29 -38.92 3.07
C SER A 181 -1.83 -37.50 3.22
N ALA A 182 -1.96 -36.98 4.45
CA ALA A 182 -2.24 -35.58 4.73
C ALA A 182 -1.12 -34.64 4.20
N TYR A 183 0.15 -34.95 4.49
CA TYR A 183 1.30 -34.24 3.93
C TYR A 183 1.30 -34.26 2.39
N GLU A 184 1.15 -35.43 1.77
CA GLU A 184 1.15 -35.54 0.31
C GLU A 184 -0.08 -34.88 -0.34
N SER A 185 -1.19 -34.71 0.40
CA SER A 185 -2.36 -33.94 -0.05
C SER A 185 -2.10 -32.44 -0.01
N TRP A 186 -1.58 -31.94 1.12
CA TRP A 186 -1.18 -30.55 1.31
C TRP A 186 -0.11 -30.11 0.29
N PHE A 187 0.94 -30.92 0.09
CA PHE A 187 2.01 -30.61 -0.85
C PHE A 187 1.49 -30.53 -2.29
N ARG A 188 0.71 -31.52 -2.74
CA ARG A 188 0.10 -31.52 -4.08
C ARG A 188 -0.95 -30.42 -4.26
N HIS A 189 -1.60 -29.93 -3.20
CA HIS A 189 -2.47 -28.76 -3.29
C HIS A 189 -1.67 -27.48 -3.57
N ASN A 190 -0.59 -27.24 -2.83
CA ASN A 190 0.27 -26.07 -3.01
C ASN A 190 1.02 -26.10 -4.35
N LEU A 191 1.52 -27.27 -4.77
CA LEU A 191 2.20 -27.43 -6.06
C LEU A 191 1.26 -27.16 -7.25
N ARG A 192 -0.01 -27.59 -7.18
CA ARG A 192 -1.03 -27.21 -8.17
C ARG A 192 -1.29 -25.70 -8.19
N TRP A 193 -1.40 -25.06 -7.02
CA TRP A 193 -1.54 -23.61 -6.95
C TRP A 193 -0.34 -22.89 -7.58
N ALA A 194 0.88 -23.34 -7.27
CA ALA A 194 2.12 -22.74 -7.77
C ALA A 194 2.27 -22.88 -9.29
N ARG A 195 1.80 -23.98 -9.88
CA ARG A 195 1.73 -24.18 -11.34
C ARG A 195 0.75 -23.24 -12.02
N THR A 196 -0.51 -23.21 -11.55
CA THR A 196 -1.50 -22.28 -12.11
C THR A 196 -1.09 -20.82 -11.91
N TYR A 197 -0.41 -20.50 -10.80
CA TYR A 197 0.15 -19.17 -10.56
C TYR A 197 1.32 -18.85 -11.49
N SER A 198 2.25 -19.79 -11.72
CA SER A 198 3.40 -19.56 -12.59
C SER A 198 3.00 -19.44 -14.07
N GLN A 199 2.07 -20.28 -14.55
CA GLN A 199 1.45 -20.16 -15.88
C GLN A 199 0.70 -18.83 -16.09
N ALA A 200 0.11 -18.29 -15.02
CA ALA A 200 -0.68 -17.06 -15.06
C ALA A 200 0.17 -15.77 -15.04
N HIS A 201 1.29 -15.76 -14.30
CA HIS A 201 2.03 -14.54 -13.99
C HIS A 201 3.44 -14.47 -14.58
N TYR A 202 4.07 -15.59 -14.94
CA TYR A 202 5.37 -15.60 -15.63
C TYR A 202 5.17 -15.82 -17.14
N ALA A 203 5.85 -15.04 -17.97
CA ALA A 203 5.69 -15.03 -19.43
C ALA A 203 6.40 -16.21 -20.14
N ILE A 204 6.17 -17.44 -19.69
CA ILE A 204 6.91 -18.65 -20.10
C ILE A 204 6.21 -19.41 -21.23
N SER A 205 4.88 -19.32 -21.33
CA SER A 205 4.11 -20.04 -22.36
C SER A 205 3.21 -19.12 -23.19
N ARG A 206 2.91 -19.52 -24.42
CA ARG A 206 1.93 -18.85 -25.29
C ARG A 206 0.47 -19.06 -24.86
N LEU A 207 0.22 -19.82 -23.79
CA LEU A 207 -1.11 -20.19 -23.28
C LEU A 207 -1.62 -19.26 -22.16
N ALA A 208 -0.86 -18.22 -21.80
CA ALA A 208 -1.24 -17.22 -20.80
C ALA A 208 -2.49 -16.40 -21.24
N GLY A 209 -3.69 -16.89 -20.91
CA GLY A 209 -4.94 -16.15 -21.19
C GLY A 209 -6.27 -16.91 -21.02
N THR A 210 -6.28 -18.21 -20.74
CA THR A 210 -7.52 -19.03 -20.76
C THR A 210 -8.31 -19.08 -19.45
N SER A 211 -7.80 -18.52 -18.35
CA SER A 211 -8.50 -18.47 -17.06
C SER A 211 -8.20 -17.19 -16.28
N SER A 212 -9.11 -16.80 -15.38
CA SER A 212 -8.89 -15.69 -14.46
C SER A 212 -7.71 -16.01 -13.52
N PRO A 213 -6.61 -15.26 -13.54
CA PRO A 213 -5.39 -15.62 -12.84
C PRO A 213 -5.60 -15.56 -11.31
N PRO A 214 -4.98 -16.47 -10.52
CA PRO A 214 -5.05 -16.42 -9.06
C PRO A 214 -4.45 -15.10 -8.55
N ALA A 215 -5.20 -14.38 -7.71
CA ALA A 215 -4.82 -13.05 -7.24
C ALA A 215 -3.49 -13.06 -6.46
N SER A 216 -2.61 -12.11 -6.79
CA SER A 216 -1.30 -12.00 -6.14
C SER A 216 -1.41 -11.42 -4.73
N ARG A 217 -1.31 -12.30 -3.73
CA ARG A 217 -1.13 -11.94 -2.31
C ARG A 217 0.33 -11.60 -1.96
N SER A 218 1.26 -12.08 -2.78
CA SER A 218 2.71 -11.89 -2.65
C SER A 218 3.12 -10.41 -2.81
N ARG A 219 4.24 -10.04 -2.17
CA ARG A 219 4.83 -8.68 -2.23
C ARG A 219 5.20 -8.29 -3.67
N GLN A 220 6.04 -9.09 -4.32
CA GLN A 220 6.21 -9.09 -5.78
C GLN A 220 5.21 -10.07 -6.41
N ILE A 221 4.73 -9.81 -7.63
CA ILE A 221 3.92 -10.81 -8.38
C ILE A 221 4.81 -11.99 -8.76
N THR A 222 5.92 -11.71 -9.44
CA THR A 222 6.93 -12.69 -9.82
C THR A 222 8.24 -12.37 -9.12
N LEU A 223 9.00 -13.40 -8.74
CA LEU A 223 10.37 -13.21 -8.30
C LEU A 223 11.26 -13.07 -9.54
N PRO A 224 12.17 -12.08 -9.60
CA PRO A 224 13.06 -11.93 -10.73
C PRO A 224 14.00 -13.14 -10.84
N TYR A 225 14.26 -13.56 -12.08
CA TYR A 225 15.37 -14.44 -12.42
C TYR A 225 15.88 -14.14 -13.83
N ALA A 226 17.17 -14.41 -14.07
CA ALA A 226 17.76 -14.46 -15.40
C ALA A 226 17.75 -15.90 -15.93
N ALA A 227 17.63 -16.04 -17.25
CA ALA A 227 17.75 -17.31 -17.96
C ALA A 227 18.76 -17.12 -19.10
N GLU A 228 19.81 -17.93 -19.12
CA GLU A 228 20.89 -17.83 -20.11
C GLU A 228 21.40 -19.22 -20.52
N GLU A 229 21.78 -19.36 -21.80
CA GLU A 229 22.43 -20.57 -22.30
C GLU A 229 23.91 -20.57 -21.91
N VAL A 230 24.40 -21.70 -21.40
CA VAL A 230 25.78 -21.91 -20.93
C VAL A 230 26.33 -23.23 -21.48
N ASP A 231 27.66 -23.38 -21.46
CA ASP A 231 28.31 -24.64 -21.80
C ASP A 231 27.80 -25.79 -20.92
N CYS A 232 27.69 -26.99 -21.51
CA CYS A 232 27.22 -28.17 -20.79
C CYS A 232 28.17 -28.53 -19.62
N PRO A 233 27.70 -28.62 -18.36
CA PRO A 233 28.57 -28.93 -17.22
C PRO A 233 29.01 -30.40 -17.16
N TRP A 234 28.39 -31.29 -17.94
CA TRP A 234 28.66 -32.74 -17.92
C TRP A 234 29.30 -33.19 -19.23
N THR A 235 30.64 -33.26 -19.24
CA THR A 235 31.46 -33.56 -20.44
C THR A 235 32.37 -34.79 -20.30
N ILE A 236 32.53 -35.31 -19.08
CA ILE A 236 33.54 -36.34 -18.76
C ILE A 236 33.19 -37.72 -19.35
N ASP A 237 31.90 -37.99 -19.57
CA ASP A 237 31.43 -39.28 -20.11
C ASP A 237 30.01 -39.22 -20.73
N THR A 238 29.44 -38.02 -20.85
CA THR A 238 28.15 -37.71 -21.48
C THR A 238 28.28 -36.35 -22.19
N ARG A 239 27.18 -35.86 -22.75
CA ARG A 239 27.03 -34.55 -23.36
C ARG A 239 25.59 -34.05 -23.15
N CYS A 240 25.38 -32.74 -23.24
CA CYS A 240 24.04 -32.19 -23.35
C CYS A 240 23.55 -32.34 -24.79
N LEU A 241 22.28 -32.72 -24.98
CA LEU A 241 21.66 -32.91 -26.27
C LEU A 241 21.15 -31.57 -26.81
N GLY A 242 21.68 -31.16 -27.96
CA GLY A 242 21.22 -30.01 -28.74
C GLY A 242 20.14 -30.38 -29.74
N VAL A 243 19.62 -29.37 -30.44
CA VAL A 243 18.58 -29.52 -31.48
C VAL A 243 19.01 -30.61 -32.48
N ASN A 244 18.08 -31.48 -32.86
CA ASN A 244 18.34 -32.65 -33.71
C ASN A 244 19.39 -33.63 -33.10
N ASN A 245 19.41 -33.79 -31.77
CA ASN A 245 20.28 -34.71 -31.01
C ASN A 245 21.80 -34.44 -31.19
N THR A 246 22.16 -33.21 -31.62
CA THR A 246 23.54 -32.69 -31.70
C THR A 246 24.11 -32.41 -30.30
N ASP A 247 25.26 -31.76 -30.19
CA ASP A 247 25.76 -31.25 -28.90
C ASP A 247 25.07 -29.91 -28.59
N GLY A 248 24.58 -29.75 -27.36
CA GLY A 248 23.75 -28.61 -26.95
C GLY A 248 24.24 -27.86 -25.72
N PRO A 249 23.68 -26.66 -25.46
CA PRO A 249 23.91 -25.92 -24.24
C PRO A 249 23.17 -26.56 -23.04
N ALA A 250 23.56 -26.15 -21.85
CA ALA A 250 22.67 -26.18 -20.68
C ALA A 250 22.01 -24.80 -20.49
N LEU A 251 20.90 -24.76 -19.77
CA LEU A 251 20.22 -23.52 -19.37
C LEU A 251 20.57 -23.21 -17.92
N HIS A 252 21.21 -22.06 -17.67
CA HIS A 252 21.42 -21.51 -16.34
C HIS A 252 20.27 -20.57 -15.95
N LEU A 253 19.85 -20.68 -14.70
CA LEU A 253 18.73 -19.94 -14.11
C LEU A 253 19.15 -19.42 -12.73
N ASP A 254 19.14 -18.09 -12.55
CA ASP A 254 19.59 -17.43 -11.32
C ASP A 254 18.61 -16.33 -10.89
N THR A 255 18.16 -16.35 -9.63
CA THR A 255 17.32 -15.29 -9.06
C THR A 255 18.09 -14.00 -8.77
N GLY A 256 19.41 -14.07 -8.68
CA GLY A 256 20.20 -13.08 -7.94
C GLY A 256 19.83 -13.07 -6.44
N LEU A 257 20.26 -12.04 -5.72
CA LEU A 257 20.06 -11.88 -4.28
C LEU A 257 18.70 -11.23 -3.95
N LEU A 258 17.67 -12.05 -3.77
CA LEU A 258 16.33 -11.63 -3.34
C LEU A 258 16.35 -11.12 -1.90
N ASP A 259 15.81 -9.93 -1.63
CA ASP A 259 15.75 -9.36 -0.29
C ASP A 259 14.51 -9.84 0.48
N SER A 260 14.72 -10.27 1.73
CA SER A 260 13.65 -10.82 2.58
C SER A 260 12.44 -9.89 2.73
N HIS A 261 12.64 -8.58 2.60
CA HIS A 261 11.58 -7.59 2.75
C HIS A 261 11.03 -7.09 1.40
N ALA A 262 11.90 -6.61 0.52
CA ALA A 262 11.49 -5.97 -0.72
C ALA A 262 10.80 -6.97 -1.68
N ASP A 263 11.35 -8.19 -1.79
CA ASP A 263 10.87 -9.19 -2.73
C ASP A 263 9.95 -10.22 -2.07
N LEU A 264 10.32 -10.65 -0.87
CA LEU A 264 9.66 -11.74 -0.14
C LEU A 264 8.63 -11.28 0.90
N GLY A 265 8.54 -9.97 1.18
CA GLY A 265 7.49 -9.40 2.02
C GLY A 265 7.64 -9.58 3.54
N ILE A 266 8.77 -10.08 4.04
CA ILE A 266 9.03 -10.17 5.49
C ILE A 266 9.33 -8.77 6.02
N ASN A 267 8.45 -8.23 6.85
CA ASN A 267 8.50 -6.86 7.36
C ASN A 267 9.68 -6.65 8.33
N ALA A 268 10.76 -6.03 7.87
CA ALA A 268 11.98 -5.88 8.67
C ALA A 268 12.77 -4.61 8.31
N PRO A 269 13.30 -3.87 9.28
CA PRO A 269 14.23 -2.76 9.03
C PRO A 269 15.55 -3.31 8.47
N ARG A 270 16.30 -2.48 7.72
CA ARG A 270 17.48 -2.91 6.94
C ARG A 270 18.52 -3.76 7.69
N ARG A 271 18.68 -3.55 9.01
CA ARG A 271 19.63 -4.29 9.88
C ARG A 271 19.19 -5.73 10.21
N GLU A 272 17.94 -6.09 9.94
CA GLU A 272 17.30 -7.38 10.28
C GLU A 272 16.95 -8.21 9.03
N ARG A 273 17.21 -7.66 7.84
CA ARG A 273 16.98 -8.33 6.56
C ARG A 273 18.05 -9.38 6.27
N VAL A 274 17.68 -10.33 5.43
CA VAL A 274 18.52 -11.42 4.92
C VAL A 274 18.29 -11.47 3.41
N GLN A 275 19.31 -11.81 2.63
CA GLN A 275 19.15 -12.05 1.20
C GLN A 275 19.32 -13.54 0.90
N ILE A 276 18.56 -14.06 -0.06
CA ILE A 276 18.64 -15.46 -0.50
C ILE A 276 18.66 -15.54 -2.03
N ARG A 277 19.40 -16.49 -2.58
CA ARG A 277 19.58 -16.74 -4.01
C ARG A 277 19.38 -18.21 -4.30
N LYS A 278 18.69 -18.51 -5.41
CA LYS A 278 18.59 -19.84 -5.99
C LYS A 278 19.22 -19.82 -7.38
N THR A 279 20.11 -20.78 -7.61
CA THR A 279 20.63 -21.11 -8.94
C THR A 279 20.23 -22.52 -9.34
N ALA A 280 19.98 -22.73 -10.64
CA ALA A 280 19.94 -24.06 -11.25
C ALA A 280 20.63 -24.03 -12.61
N THR A 281 21.34 -25.09 -12.97
CA THR A 281 21.81 -25.33 -14.34
C THR A 281 21.27 -26.67 -14.81
N CYS A 282 20.48 -26.67 -15.87
CA CYS A 282 19.77 -27.85 -16.36
C CYS A 282 20.06 -28.10 -17.84
N GLY A 283 20.15 -29.37 -18.24
CA GLY A 283 20.30 -29.76 -19.64
C GLY A 283 19.71 -31.14 -19.89
N VAL A 284 19.21 -31.36 -21.11
CA VAL A 284 18.88 -32.72 -21.57
C VAL A 284 20.20 -33.46 -21.80
N VAL A 285 20.42 -34.61 -21.17
CA VAL A 285 21.71 -35.33 -21.16
C VAL A 285 21.61 -36.70 -21.84
N ASP A 286 22.69 -37.10 -22.51
CA ASP A 286 22.76 -38.41 -23.17
C ASP A 286 23.06 -39.53 -22.16
N THR A 287 22.00 -40.14 -21.60
CA THR A 287 22.12 -41.25 -20.65
C THR A 287 22.35 -42.62 -21.27
N SER A 288 22.39 -42.71 -22.61
CA SER A 288 22.40 -43.99 -23.36
C SER A 288 23.54 -44.94 -22.99
N LYS A 289 24.67 -44.42 -22.50
CA LYS A 289 25.80 -45.21 -21.98
C LYS A 289 25.45 -46.07 -20.76
N TRP A 290 24.43 -45.69 -19.99
CA TRP A 290 24.00 -46.32 -18.74
C TRP A 290 22.59 -46.90 -18.82
N ASP A 291 21.96 -46.91 -19.99
CA ASP A 291 20.62 -47.48 -20.16
C ASP A 291 20.71 -49.03 -20.19
N VAL A 292 20.05 -49.66 -19.22
CA VAL A 292 20.00 -51.11 -19.00
C VAL A 292 18.61 -51.66 -19.26
N ARG A 293 18.55 -52.88 -19.81
CA ARG A 293 17.31 -53.62 -20.07
C ARG A 293 17.26 -54.87 -19.19
N TYR A 294 16.26 -54.93 -18.33
CA TYR A 294 15.96 -56.09 -17.49
C TYR A 294 14.67 -56.77 -17.99
N THR A 295 14.66 -58.10 -18.06
CA THR A 295 13.45 -58.87 -18.36
C THR A 295 13.16 -59.78 -17.18
N SER A 296 12.01 -59.56 -16.53
CA SER A 296 11.53 -60.41 -15.44
C SER A 296 11.18 -61.81 -15.94
N GLU A 297 11.24 -62.82 -15.05
CA GLU A 297 10.68 -64.16 -15.27
C GLU A 297 9.21 -64.13 -15.73
N SER A 298 8.48 -63.06 -15.39
CA SER A 298 7.11 -62.78 -15.83
C SER A 298 6.99 -62.23 -17.27
N ASN A 299 8.06 -62.26 -18.07
CA ASN A 299 8.21 -61.63 -19.39
C ASN A 299 8.02 -60.11 -19.44
N ILE A 300 7.87 -59.42 -18.31
CA ILE A 300 7.86 -57.96 -18.25
C ILE A 300 9.27 -57.44 -18.55
N THR A 301 9.44 -56.76 -19.70
CA THR A 301 10.64 -55.97 -19.99
C THR A 301 10.56 -54.61 -19.31
N LEU A 302 11.59 -54.28 -18.54
CA LEU A 302 11.87 -52.97 -17.97
C LEU A 302 13.12 -52.39 -18.64
N ILE A 303 13.12 -51.07 -18.90
CA ILE A 303 14.30 -50.32 -19.34
C ILE A 303 14.51 -49.17 -18.35
N GLY A 304 15.75 -48.92 -17.95
CA GLY A 304 16.08 -47.88 -16.99
C GLY A 304 17.54 -47.46 -17.03
N THR A 305 17.92 -46.41 -16.32
CA THR A 305 19.28 -45.85 -16.35
C THR A 305 20.06 -46.11 -15.06
N GLU A 306 21.29 -46.62 -15.16
CA GLU A 306 22.22 -46.75 -14.03
C GLU A 306 22.92 -45.41 -13.69
N LEU A 307 22.31 -44.62 -12.82
CA LEU A 307 22.90 -43.35 -12.32
C LEU A 307 23.77 -43.52 -11.07
N LEU A 308 23.82 -44.72 -10.48
CA LEU A 308 24.49 -45.01 -9.20
C LEU A 308 25.77 -45.84 -9.38
N ALA A 309 26.85 -45.44 -8.71
CA ALA A 309 28.14 -46.15 -8.81
C ALA A 309 28.14 -47.49 -8.04
N GLU A 310 27.44 -47.59 -6.92
CA GLU A 310 27.41 -48.77 -6.03
C GLU A 310 26.03 -49.45 -5.96
N ASN A 311 25.96 -50.64 -5.37
CA ASN A 311 24.73 -51.43 -5.27
C ASN A 311 23.95 -51.12 -3.97
N GLN A 312 22.73 -50.57 -4.09
CA GLN A 312 21.80 -50.35 -2.97
C GLN A 312 21.57 -51.59 -2.07
N THR A 313 21.44 -51.37 -0.76
CA THR A 313 21.21 -52.46 0.20
C THR A 313 19.74 -52.65 0.55
N ARG A 314 19.28 -53.92 0.50
CA ARG A 314 17.99 -54.46 1.01
C ARG A 314 16.67 -53.93 0.41
N LEU A 315 16.53 -52.65 0.08
CA LEU A 315 15.25 -52.06 -0.34
C LEU A 315 14.81 -52.46 -1.76
N TYR A 316 15.78 -52.78 -2.64
CA TYR A 316 15.52 -53.18 -4.02
C TYR A 316 16.05 -54.60 -4.31
N PRO A 317 15.33 -55.40 -5.13
CA PRO A 317 15.86 -56.62 -5.74
C PRO A 317 17.25 -56.39 -6.37
N PRO A 318 18.16 -57.37 -6.32
CA PRO A 318 19.53 -57.26 -6.85
C PRO A 318 19.69 -56.50 -8.18
N GLU A 319 18.79 -56.77 -9.12
CA GLU A 319 18.70 -56.21 -10.47
C GLU A 319 18.40 -54.71 -10.56
N PHE A 320 17.75 -54.09 -9.58
CA PHE A 320 17.39 -52.66 -9.62
C PHE A 320 18.31 -51.79 -8.76
N ARG A 321 19.35 -52.37 -8.14
CA ARG A 321 20.19 -51.71 -7.13
C ARG A 321 20.99 -50.51 -7.62
N LYS A 322 21.07 -50.30 -8.93
CA LYS A 322 21.71 -49.14 -9.57
C LYS A 322 20.75 -48.26 -10.38
N VAL A 323 19.49 -48.67 -10.52
CA VAL A 323 18.55 -48.22 -11.56
C VAL A 323 17.40 -47.41 -10.94
N PRO A 324 17.60 -46.14 -10.55
CA PRO A 324 16.58 -45.33 -9.91
C PRO A 324 15.45 -44.86 -10.86
N LEU A 325 15.65 -44.95 -12.17
CA LEU A 325 14.67 -44.57 -13.21
C LEU A 325 14.37 -45.82 -14.04
N PHE A 326 13.12 -46.28 -14.11
CA PHE A 326 12.73 -47.48 -14.86
C PHE A 326 11.29 -47.41 -15.42
N HIS A 327 11.13 -47.81 -16.68
CA HIS A 327 9.86 -47.81 -17.44
C HIS A 327 9.57 -49.22 -17.99
N GLN A 328 8.30 -49.62 -18.08
CA GLN A 328 7.90 -50.90 -18.65
C GLN A 328 7.53 -50.76 -20.12
N VAL A 329 8.19 -51.52 -21.00
CA VAL A 329 8.15 -51.32 -22.47
C VAL A 329 6.76 -51.50 -23.10
N ASN A 330 5.81 -52.11 -22.39
CA ASN A 330 4.43 -52.33 -22.83
C ASN A 330 3.40 -51.44 -22.11
N ALA A 331 3.84 -50.49 -21.27
CA ALA A 331 2.95 -49.67 -20.43
C ALA A 331 2.37 -48.45 -21.19
N VAL A 332 1.31 -48.72 -21.95
CA VAL A 332 0.35 -47.74 -22.52
C VAL A 332 0.88 -46.85 -23.65
N GLN A 333 0.22 -46.93 -24.81
CA GLN A 333 0.39 -45.99 -25.92
C GLN A 333 -0.37 -44.68 -25.64
N GLY A 334 0.19 -43.53 -26.04
CA GLY A 334 -0.49 -42.23 -26.01
C GLY A 334 -0.43 -41.45 -24.69
N ILE A 335 0.47 -41.79 -23.76
CA ILE A 335 0.71 -41.01 -22.52
C ILE A 335 2.20 -40.65 -22.41
N ILE A 336 2.49 -39.48 -21.84
CA ILE A 336 3.82 -39.14 -21.33
C ILE A 336 4.01 -39.86 -19.97
N MET A 337 5.23 -40.24 -19.63
CA MET A 337 5.59 -40.64 -18.26
C MET A 337 6.80 -39.87 -17.79
N VAL A 338 6.77 -39.42 -16.55
CA VAL A 338 7.90 -38.73 -15.90
C VAL A 338 8.39 -39.58 -14.75
N MET A 339 9.66 -39.97 -14.83
CA MET A 339 10.39 -40.64 -13.75
C MET A 339 11.33 -39.63 -13.11
N LYS A 340 11.49 -39.70 -11.77
CA LYS A 340 12.24 -38.70 -11.00
C LYS A 340 13.23 -39.37 -10.05
N PHE A 341 14.47 -38.91 -10.07
CA PHE A 341 15.50 -39.24 -9.08
C PHE A 341 16.21 -37.97 -8.62
N TRP A 342 16.75 -37.97 -7.40
CA TRP A 342 17.53 -36.84 -6.87
C TRP A 342 18.59 -37.33 -5.88
N HIS A 343 19.67 -36.55 -5.77
CA HIS A 343 20.83 -36.81 -4.91
C HIS A 343 21.28 -35.47 -4.31
N TYR A 344 21.40 -35.39 -2.99
CA TYR A 344 21.79 -34.14 -2.32
C TYR A 344 23.31 -33.95 -2.30
N ALA A 345 23.74 -32.69 -2.23
CA ALA A 345 25.13 -32.31 -1.96
C ALA A 345 25.65 -32.90 -0.64
N LYS A 346 26.98 -32.92 -0.51
CA LYS A 346 27.68 -33.55 0.62
C LYS A 346 27.71 -32.62 1.84
N VAL A 347 27.04 -33.05 2.92
CA VAL A 347 26.93 -32.30 4.17
C VAL A 347 28.15 -32.55 5.07
N GLU A 348 28.75 -31.49 5.61
CA GLU A 348 29.96 -31.61 6.43
C GLU A 348 29.63 -32.07 7.86
N GLY A 349 30.31 -33.11 8.35
CA GLY A 349 30.25 -33.58 9.74
C GLY A 349 28.93 -34.22 10.17
N ARG A 350 27.91 -34.28 9.31
CA ARG A 350 26.61 -34.89 9.63
C ARG A 350 26.57 -36.36 9.19
N ASN A 351 26.84 -37.27 10.12
CA ASN A 351 26.51 -38.68 9.92
C ASN A 351 24.98 -38.86 9.90
N GLU A 352 24.47 -39.28 8.74
CA GLU A 352 23.29 -40.15 8.58
C GLU A 352 21.95 -39.68 9.19
N TRP A 353 21.21 -38.85 8.45
CA TRP A 353 19.75 -38.83 8.57
C TRP A 353 19.15 -40.00 7.76
N GLY A 354 18.81 -41.09 8.45
CA GLY A 354 17.68 -41.94 8.04
C GLY A 354 17.83 -42.87 6.82
N GLY A 355 19.03 -43.36 6.49
CA GLY A 355 19.25 -44.69 5.89
C GLY A 355 18.55 -45.11 4.57
N GLN A 356 17.94 -44.20 3.80
CA GLN A 356 17.16 -44.55 2.59
C GLN A 356 17.78 -44.13 1.24
N THR A 357 18.60 -43.07 1.18
CA THR A 357 19.23 -42.62 -0.09
C THR A 357 20.66 -42.07 0.05
N GLY A 358 20.96 -41.38 1.15
CA GLY A 358 22.18 -40.56 1.30
C GLY A 358 23.47 -41.33 1.61
N ARG A 359 23.96 -42.19 0.70
CA ARG A 359 25.41 -42.52 0.67
C ARG A 359 26.00 -43.11 -0.63
N ILE A 360 25.21 -43.58 -1.60
CA ILE A 360 25.79 -44.12 -2.85
C ILE A 360 26.15 -42.96 -3.78
N PRO A 361 27.43 -42.77 -4.15
CA PRO A 361 27.80 -41.72 -5.09
C PRO A 361 27.16 -41.97 -6.46
N LEU A 362 26.82 -40.86 -7.12
CA LEU A 362 26.48 -40.87 -8.54
C LEU A 362 27.66 -41.41 -9.36
N ILE A 363 27.38 -41.88 -10.57
CA ILE A 363 28.42 -42.15 -11.57
C ILE A 363 29.33 -40.89 -11.76
N PRO A 364 30.64 -41.04 -12.03
CA PRO A 364 31.59 -39.92 -11.97
C PRO A 364 31.21 -38.70 -12.81
N THR A 365 30.53 -38.90 -13.93
CA THR A 365 29.97 -37.88 -14.83
C THR A 365 29.06 -36.86 -14.15
N PHE A 366 28.36 -37.29 -13.09
CA PHE A 366 27.38 -36.48 -12.34
C PHE A 366 27.77 -36.29 -10.87
N GLN A 367 28.96 -36.72 -10.46
CA GLN A 367 29.40 -36.63 -9.08
C GLN A 367 29.82 -35.18 -8.74
N THR A 368 29.20 -34.63 -7.69
CA THR A 368 29.42 -33.26 -7.20
C THR A 368 29.39 -33.25 -5.68
N ASP A 369 30.26 -32.46 -5.05
CA ASP A 369 30.27 -32.26 -3.60
C ASP A 369 29.38 -31.07 -3.18
N ASP A 370 29.27 -30.02 -4.02
CA ASP A 370 28.67 -28.72 -3.66
C ASP A 370 27.20 -28.52 -4.10
N PHE A 371 26.72 -29.24 -5.13
CA PHE A 371 25.41 -29.01 -5.76
C PHE A 371 24.44 -30.19 -5.52
N ASP A 372 23.15 -29.90 -5.35
CA ASP A 372 22.11 -30.94 -5.35
C ASP A 372 21.80 -31.35 -6.81
N MET A 373 21.72 -32.64 -7.11
CA MET A 373 21.41 -33.17 -8.43
C MET A 373 19.96 -33.68 -8.52
N SER A 374 19.24 -33.26 -9.55
CA SER A 374 17.87 -33.69 -9.88
C SER A 374 17.85 -34.28 -11.31
N PHE A 375 17.19 -35.42 -11.49
CA PHE A 375 17.07 -36.11 -12.79
C PHE A 375 15.59 -36.40 -13.12
N PHE A 376 15.18 -36.02 -14.32
CA PHE A 376 13.83 -36.21 -14.84
C PHE A 376 13.87 -36.93 -16.18
N ALA A 377 13.56 -38.22 -16.20
CA ALA A 377 13.44 -38.98 -17.44
C ALA A 377 12.00 -38.93 -17.94
N VAL A 378 11.82 -38.33 -19.12
CA VAL A 378 10.53 -38.15 -19.80
C VAL A 378 10.42 -39.20 -20.91
N ALA A 379 9.53 -40.17 -20.73
CA ALA A 379 9.17 -41.17 -21.73
C ALA A 379 7.91 -40.71 -22.49
N THR A 380 7.91 -40.83 -23.82
CA THR A 380 6.84 -40.30 -24.67
C THR A 380 6.21 -41.40 -25.55
N GLY A 381 5.04 -41.90 -25.13
CA GLY A 381 4.23 -42.81 -25.95
C GLY A 381 3.43 -42.11 -27.06
N ILE A 382 3.81 -40.88 -27.44
CA ILE A 382 3.08 -39.99 -28.35
C ILE A 382 3.57 -40.14 -29.78
N ILE A 383 2.64 -40.06 -30.73
CA ILE A 383 2.94 -39.94 -32.16
C ILE A 383 2.82 -38.46 -32.57
N PHE A 384 3.75 -37.96 -33.37
CA PHE A 384 3.75 -36.59 -33.92
C PHE A 384 3.43 -36.58 -35.41
N TYR A 385 2.76 -35.52 -35.88
CA TYR A 385 2.54 -35.28 -37.33
C TYR A 385 3.84 -34.96 -38.08
N GLU A 386 4.73 -34.16 -37.46
CA GLU A 386 6.00 -33.74 -38.04
C GLU A 386 7.20 -34.21 -37.19
N LYS A 387 8.42 -33.97 -37.67
CA LYS A 387 9.65 -34.35 -36.97
C LYS A 387 9.94 -33.37 -35.84
N VAL A 388 10.08 -33.89 -34.63
CA VAL A 388 10.41 -33.09 -33.45
C VAL A 388 11.92 -33.07 -33.25
N TYR A 389 12.53 -31.89 -33.37
CA TYR A 389 13.97 -31.69 -33.17
C TYR A 389 14.34 -31.19 -31.76
N ASP A 390 13.36 -30.87 -30.92
CA ASP A 390 13.58 -30.60 -29.49
C ASP A 390 14.27 -31.81 -28.82
N PRO A 391 15.30 -31.62 -27.97
CA PRO A 391 16.07 -32.74 -27.41
C PRO A 391 15.32 -33.59 -26.38
N LEU A 392 14.33 -33.02 -25.67
CA LEU A 392 13.53 -33.72 -24.66
C LEU A 392 12.38 -34.52 -25.30
N TYR A 393 11.85 -34.02 -26.42
CA TYR A 393 10.75 -34.64 -27.16
C TYR A 393 11.19 -35.27 -28.50
N PHE A 394 12.49 -35.53 -28.67
CA PHE A 394 13.15 -35.86 -29.95
C PHE A 394 12.54 -37.07 -30.70
N ALA A 395 11.83 -36.79 -31.78
CA ALA A 395 11.05 -37.76 -32.55
C ALA A 395 11.23 -37.57 -34.06
N THR A 396 12.05 -38.42 -34.68
CA THR A 396 12.25 -38.47 -36.14
C THR A 396 12.06 -39.87 -36.72
N HIS A 397 11.72 -40.87 -35.90
CA HIS A 397 11.54 -42.25 -36.32
C HIS A 397 10.14 -42.42 -36.96
N GLY A 398 10.10 -42.63 -38.28
CA GLY A 398 8.84 -42.84 -38.99
C GLY A 398 8.09 -44.09 -38.52
N VAL A 399 6.77 -44.03 -38.47
CA VAL A 399 5.91 -45.17 -38.10
C VAL A 399 5.58 -46.00 -39.34
N ASP A 400 5.80 -47.32 -39.26
CA ASP A 400 5.53 -48.24 -40.36
C ASP A 400 4.02 -48.51 -40.58
N SER A 401 3.66 -48.82 -41.82
CA SER A 401 2.28 -48.69 -42.33
C SER A 401 1.22 -49.61 -41.68
N GLN A 402 1.62 -50.63 -40.93
CA GLN A 402 0.67 -51.49 -40.20
C GLN A 402 0.02 -50.75 -39.01
N ILE A 403 0.74 -49.81 -38.37
CA ILE A 403 0.19 -48.95 -37.32
C ILE A 403 -0.55 -47.75 -37.93
N SER A 404 -0.15 -47.28 -39.11
CA SER A 404 -0.81 -46.16 -39.82
C SER A 404 -2.20 -46.51 -40.40
N SER A 405 -2.70 -47.73 -40.17
CA SER A 405 -4.06 -48.16 -40.50
C SER A 405 -5.14 -47.31 -39.82
N ASN A 406 -4.82 -46.70 -38.67
CA ASN A 406 -5.68 -45.74 -37.96
C ASN A 406 -5.42 -44.26 -38.34
N VAL A 407 -4.44 -43.97 -39.22
CA VAL A 407 -3.93 -42.60 -39.49
C VAL A 407 -3.81 -42.30 -40.99
N ASN A 408 -4.87 -42.61 -41.76
CA ASN A 408 -5.17 -42.10 -43.12
C ASN A 408 -3.99 -41.90 -44.10
N GLY A 409 -2.97 -42.77 -44.07
CA GLY A 409 -1.79 -42.69 -44.94
C GLY A 409 -0.89 -41.46 -44.71
N GLN A 410 -1.00 -40.76 -43.57
CA GLN A 410 -0.13 -39.65 -43.23
C GLN A 410 1.22 -40.16 -42.69
N HIS A 411 2.29 -39.41 -42.96
CA HIS A 411 3.56 -39.59 -42.26
C HIS A 411 3.37 -39.24 -40.78
N ALA A 412 3.98 -40.03 -39.91
CA ALA A 412 3.87 -39.87 -38.47
C ALA A 412 5.18 -40.34 -37.81
N TYR A 413 5.57 -39.70 -36.71
CA TYR A 413 6.88 -39.89 -36.08
C TYR A 413 6.76 -40.26 -34.60
N LEU A 414 7.59 -41.20 -34.16
CA LEU A 414 7.77 -41.61 -32.77
C LEU A 414 9.11 -41.10 -32.23
N SER A 415 9.22 -41.03 -30.91
CA SER A 415 10.49 -40.75 -30.21
C SER A 415 11.58 -41.74 -30.64
N ASN A 416 12.80 -41.24 -30.84
CA ASN A 416 13.95 -42.07 -31.19
C ASN A 416 14.53 -42.82 -29.98
N ARG A 417 14.13 -42.44 -28.75
CA ARG A 417 14.61 -42.96 -27.47
C ARG A 417 13.41 -43.30 -26.58
N MET A 418 13.54 -44.32 -25.73
CA MET A 418 12.46 -44.74 -24.81
C MET A 418 12.12 -43.65 -23.77
N TYR A 419 13.12 -42.85 -23.40
CA TYR A 419 13.00 -41.62 -22.64
C TYR A 419 14.17 -40.69 -22.95
N ASN A 420 13.99 -39.40 -22.69
CA ASN A 420 15.06 -38.41 -22.66
C ASN A 420 15.19 -37.86 -21.23
N THR A 421 16.41 -37.66 -20.75
CA THR A 421 16.68 -37.31 -19.35
C THR A 421 17.12 -35.86 -19.23
N VAL A 422 16.39 -35.04 -18.47
CA VAL A 422 16.90 -33.75 -18.00
C VAL A 422 17.68 -33.97 -16.71
N ALA A 423 18.95 -33.57 -16.69
CA ALA A 423 19.72 -33.39 -15.46
C ALA A 423 19.68 -31.92 -15.06
N CYS A 424 19.60 -31.64 -13.76
CA CYS A 424 19.66 -30.31 -13.17
C CYS A 424 20.60 -30.35 -11.96
N GLN A 425 21.58 -29.44 -11.91
CA GLN A 425 22.31 -29.14 -10.68
C GLN A 425 21.70 -27.88 -10.03
N GLU A 426 21.41 -27.94 -8.74
CA GLU A 426 20.78 -26.87 -7.96
C GLU A 426 21.70 -26.44 -6.81
N ALA A 427 21.83 -25.13 -6.59
CA ALA A 427 22.52 -24.58 -5.42
C ALA A 427 21.87 -23.30 -4.93
N TYR A 428 22.14 -23.00 -3.66
CA TYR A 428 21.47 -21.98 -2.87
C TYR A 428 22.51 -21.17 -2.11
N GLU A 429 22.30 -19.86 -2.03
CA GLU A 429 23.18 -18.95 -1.29
C GLU A 429 22.34 -18.06 -0.39
N ILE A 430 22.82 -17.81 0.83
CA ILE A 430 22.16 -16.94 1.80
C ILE A 430 23.18 -15.94 2.37
N CYS A 431 22.78 -14.68 2.48
CA CYS A 431 23.67 -13.55 2.73
C CYS A 431 23.17 -12.62 3.83
N ASN A 432 24.12 -12.03 4.54
CA ASN A 432 23.93 -11.00 5.54
C ASN A 432 24.23 -9.61 4.94
N PRO A 433 23.20 -8.84 4.49
CA PRO A 433 23.41 -7.53 3.89
C PRO A 433 24.05 -6.50 4.86
N GLY A 434 24.01 -6.75 6.17
CA GLY A 434 24.67 -5.92 7.18
C GLY A 434 26.17 -6.15 7.34
N THR A 435 26.72 -7.25 6.81
CA THR A 435 28.16 -7.59 6.92
C THR A 435 28.82 -7.96 5.58
N GLY A 436 28.04 -8.15 4.51
CA GLY A 436 28.54 -8.61 3.21
C GLY A 436 28.94 -10.08 3.16
N LYS A 437 28.70 -10.86 4.23
CA LYS A 437 29.00 -12.29 4.28
C LYS A 437 27.89 -13.11 3.64
N CYS A 438 28.27 -14.06 2.78
CA CYS A 438 27.39 -15.05 2.17
C CYS A 438 27.88 -16.48 2.49
N SER A 439 26.98 -17.46 2.39
CA SER A 439 27.32 -18.88 2.56
C SER A 439 28.22 -19.46 1.47
N GLY A 440 28.30 -18.78 0.32
CA GLY A 440 28.59 -19.41 -0.97
C GLY A 440 27.37 -20.18 -1.48
N LEU A 441 27.44 -20.60 -2.75
CA LEU A 441 26.47 -21.51 -3.36
C LEU A 441 26.71 -22.93 -2.84
N VAL A 442 25.70 -23.52 -2.20
CA VAL A 442 25.73 -24.90 -1.67
C VAL A 442 24.38 -25.60 -1.84
N GLY A 443 24.37 -26.93 -1.84
CA GLY A 443 23.13 -27.72 -1.75
C GLY A 443 22.35 -27.50 -0.45
N ILE A 444 21.04 -27.75 -0.52
CA ILE A 444 20.06 -27.27 0.45
C ILE A 444 20.25 -27.83 1.87
N LEU A 445 20.90 -28.99 2.02
CA LEU A 445 21.09 -29.66 3.32
C LEU A 445 22.31 -29.13 4.12
N GLU A 446 23.27 -28.49 3.46
CA GLU A 446 24.42 -27.83 4.09
C GLU A 446 24.13 -26.34 4.39
N LEU A 447 23.21 -25.71 3.65
CA LEU A 447 22.80 -24.32 3.88
C LEU A 447 22.39 -24.00 5.35
N PRO A 448 21.64 -24.85 6.08
CA PRO A 448 21.37 -24.66 7.52
C PRO A 448 22.61 -24.63 8.43
N ARG A 449 23.73 -25.25 8.04
CA ARG A 449 25.02 -25.13 8.75
C ARG A 449 25.62 -23.76 8.48
N LYS A 450 25.79 -23.41 7.19
CA LYS A 450 26.45 -22.15 6.77
C LYS A 450 25.79 -20.91 7.37
N VAL A 451 24.47 -20.91 7.58
CA VAL A 451 23.70 -19.85 8.26
C VAL A 451 24.31 -19.43 9.61
N LEU A 452 24.95 -20.34 10.35
CA LEU A 452 25.51 -20.05 11.67
C LEU A 452 26.75 -19.12 11.61
N ASP A 453 27.53 -19.19 10.54
CA ASP A 453 28.83 -18.50 10.43
C ASP A 453 28.74 -17.07 9.85
N LEU A 454 27.55 -16.66 9.37
CA LEU A 454 27.31 -15.38 8.69
C LEU A 454 27.18 -14.17 9.62
N GLY A 455 27.32 -14.36 10.94
CA GLY A 455 27.24 -13.28 11.93
C GLY A 455 25.86 -12.62 12.01
N PHE A 456 24.80 -13.38 11.80
CA PHE A 456 23.42 -12.92 11.87
C PHE A 456 23.01 -12.57 13.32
N ASN A 457 22.29 -11.46 13.49
CA ASN A 457 21.55 -11.18 14.74
C ASN A 457 20.30 -12.08 14.87
N ASN A 458 19.67 -12.13 16.05
CA ASN A 458 18.56 -13.07 16.32
C ASN A 458 17.42 -12.99 15.28
N HIS A 459 16.96 -11.79 14.92
CA HIS A 459 15.92 -11.63 13.90
C HIS A 459 16.39 -12.16 12.54
N GLN A 460 17.63 -11.86 12.13
CA GLN A 460 18.22 -12.43 10.91
C GLN A 460 18.36 -13.95 10.97
N GLN A 461 18.69 -14.55 12.12
CA GLN A 461 18.78 -16.01 12.28
C GLN A 461 17.41 -16.68 12.11
N VAL A 462 16.34 -16.08 12.65
CA VAL A 462 14.97 -16.55 12.41
C VAL A 462 14.58 -16.38 10.94
N THR A 463 14.83 -15.21 10.34
CA THR A 463 14.54 -14.97 8.90
C THR A 463 15.28 -15.99 8.04
N ALA A 464 16.57 -16.21 8.29
CA ALA A 464 17.38 -17.16 7.56
C ALA A 464 16.82 -18.59 7.69
N ARG A 465 16.50 -19.04 8.90
CA ARG A 465 15.90 -20.38 9.13
C ARG A 465 14.56 -20.53 8.41
N ARG A 466 13.66 -19.54 8.50
CA ARG A 466 12.38 -19.49 7.77
C ARG A 466 12.59 -19.58 6.25
N LEU A 467 13.51 -18.78 5.69
CA LEU A 467 13.79 -18.77 4.26
C LEU A 467 14.41 -20.09 3.79
N VAL A 468 15.34 -20.68 4.54
CA VAL A 468 15.92 -21.99 4.19
C VAL A 468 14.88 -23.11 4.30
N GLN A 469 14.03 -23.10 5.33
CA GLN A 469 12.98 -24.11 5.50
C GLN A 469 11.89 -24.03 4.42
N ASN A 470 11.53 -22.82 3.99
CA ASN A 470 10.61 -22.58 2.88
C ASN A 470 11.25 -22.90 1.51
N MET A 471 12.54 -22.62 1.32
CA MET A 471 13.28 -22.97 0.11
C MET A 471 13.45 -24.49 -0.03
N TYR A 472 13.61 -25.21 1.08
CA TYR A 472 13.65 -26.68 1.09
C TYR A 472 12.33 -27.30 0.58
N TRP A 473 11.17 -26.85 1.04
CA TRP A 473 9.89 -27.43 0.60
C TRP A 473 9.38 -26.86 -0.74
N GLY A 474 9.31 -25.53 -0.86
CA GLY A 474 8.76 -24.87 -2.05
C GLY A 474 9.78 -24.59 -3.16
N GLY A 475 11.07 -24.53 -2.84
CA GLY A 475 12.09 -23.99 -3.73
C GLY A 475 12.94 -25.00 -4.52
N GLN A 476 12.88 -26.30 -4.22
CA GLN A 476 13.65 -27.32 -4.97
C GLN A 476 12.93 -27.79 -6.24
N ILE A 477 13.64 -27.91 -7.36
CA ILE A 477 13.13 -28.54 -8.60
C ILE A 477 12.91 -30.03 -8.36
N SER A 478 13.77 -30.68 -7.54
CA SER A 478 13.59 -32.06 -7.06
C SER A 478 12.19 -32.35 -6.47
N LEU A 479 11.52 -31.34 -5.91
CA LEU A 479 10.17 -31.45 -5.36
C LEU A 479 9.11 -30.82 -6.29
N ASN A 480 9.42 -29.68 -6.89
CA ASN A 480 8.44 -28.76 -7.51
C ASN A 480 8.52 -28.63 -9.04
N GLY A 481 9.42 -29.38 -9.69
CA GLY A 481 9.44 -29.54 -11.14
C GLY A 481 8.24 -30.36 -11.65
N PRO A 482 8.42 -31.33 -12.57
CA PRO A 482 7.28 -32.00 -13.18
C PRO A 482 6.45 -32.81 -12.18
N GLU A 483 7.08 -33.56 -11.26
CA GLU A 483 6.50 -34.46 -10.22
C GLU A 483 5.61 -35.62 -10.75
N SER A 484 4.87 -35.36 -11.80
CA SER A 484 4.00 -36.21 -12.60
C SER A 484 3.94 -35.60 -14.02
N THR A 485 3.09 -36.11 -14.91
CA THR A 485 2.86 -35.47 -16.21
C THR A 485 2.27 -34.06 -16.12
N SER A 486 1.51 -33.77 -15.06
CA SER A 486 0.83 -32.48 -14.84
C SER A 486 1.74 -31.29 -14.51
N GLY A 487 3.06 -31.47 -14.59
CA GLY A 487 4.05 -30.40 -14.53
C GLY A 487 4.86 -30.24 -15.83
N LEU A 488 4.39 -30.82 -16.93
CA LEU A 488 4.90 -30.55 -18.28
C LEU A 488 3.91 -29.67 -19.04
N LEU A 489 4.39 -28.59 -19.65
CA LEU A 489 3.61 -27.75 -20.57
C LEU A 489 3.12 -28.57 -21.79
N MET A 490 3.92 -29.52 -22.27
CA MET A 490 3.54 -30.37 -23.39
C MET A 490 2.37 -31.31 -23.07
N GLN A 491 2.12 -31.64 -21.80
CA GLN A 491 1.01 -32.51 -21.40
C GLN A 491 -0.37 -31.86 -21.64
N GLU A 492 -0.45 -30.52 -21.68
CA GLU A 492 -1.69 -29.80 -22.01
C GLU A 492 -2.00 -29.83 -23.51
N GLN A 493 -0.99 -30.06 -24.35
CA GLN A 493 -1.09 -30.08 -25.81
C GLN A 493 -1.08 -31.52 -26.38
N SER A 494 -0.70 -32.51 -25.56
CA SER A 494 -0.56 -33.90 -25.99
C SER A 494 -1.89 -34.63 -26.15
N ALA A 495 -2.03 -35.31 -27.29
CA ALA A 495 -2.95 -36.41 -27.52
C ALA A 495 -2.19 -37.62 -28.06
N ILE A 496 -2.89 -38.73 -28.37
CA ILE A 496 -2.30 -39.93 -28.99
C ILE A 496 -1.52 -39.57 -30.28
N LEU A 497 -2.06 -38.62 -31.04
CA LEU A 497 -1.46 -37.98 -32.20
C LEU A 497 -1.42 -36.47 -31.95
N SER A 498 -0.22 -35.89 -31.87
CA SER A 498 0.03 -34.52 -31.42
C SER A 498 0.70 -33.65 -32.49
N ALA A 499 0.52 -32.33 -32.38
CA ALA A 499 1.37 -31.36 -33.05
C ALA A 499 2.80 -31.42 -32.50
N ASP A 500 3.77 -30.97 -33.31
CA ASP A 500 5.15 -30.77 -32.91
C ASP A 500 5.28 -29.65 -31.86
N PRO A 501 6.08 -29.84 -30.80
CA PRO A 501 6.48 -28.76 -29.91
C PRO A 501 7.58 -27.90 -30.54
N ALA A 502 7.76 -26.69 -30.02
CA ALA A 502 8.86 -25.81 -30.44
C ALA A 502 10.24 -26.46 -30.22
N GLU A 503 11.23 -26.15 -31.05
CA GLU A 503 12.59 -26.71 -30.97
C GLU A 503 13.32 -26.46 -29.63
N ASN A 504 12.83 -25.49 -28.85
CA ASN A 504 13.32 -25.16 -27.52
C ASN A 504 12.32 -25.44 -26.38
N GLN A 505 11.33 -26.31 -26.61
CA GLN A 505 10.32 -26.69 -25.62
C GLN A 505 10.95 -27.11 -24.29
N TRP A 506 12.05 -27.87 -24.30
CA TRP A 506 12.76 -28.26 -23.08
C TRP A 506 13.19 -27.08 -22.20
N GLN A 507 13.55 -25.94 -22.79
CA GLN A 507 13.88 -24.71 -22.06
C GLN A 507 12.65 -24.08 -21.42
N LEU A 508 11.48 -24.18 -22.08
CA LEU A 508 10.21 -23.69 -21.56
C LEU A 508 9.72 -24.57 -20.40
N GLU A 509 9.89 -25.89 -20.50
CA GLU A 509 9.64 -26.84 -19.40
C GLU A 509 10.50 -26.50 -18.18
N VAL A 510 11.83 -26.38 -18.36
CA VAL A 510 12.77 -26.08 -17.27
C VAL A 510 12.50 -24.71 -16.63
N GLN A 511 12.20 -23.67 -17.43
CA GLN A 511 11.81 -22.37 -16.89
C GLN A 511 10.48 -22.43 -16.11
N TYR A 512 9.50 -23.19 -16.61
CA TYR A 512 8.23 -23.42 -15.90
C TYR A 512 8.42 -24.14 -14.57
N TRP A 513 9.32 -25.14 -14.51
CA TRP A 513 9.69 -25.81 -13.27
C TRP A 513 10.34 -24.84 -12.28
N PHE A 514 11.28 -24.00 -12.74
CA PHE A 514 11.94 -22.99 -11.90
C PHE A 514 10.95 -21.93 -11.38
N ALA A 515 10.09 -21.38 -12.24
CA ALA A 515 9.05 -20.42 -11.84
C ALA A 515 7.98 -21.04 -10.92
N THR A 516 7.69 -22.34 -11.06
CA THR A 516 6.87 -23.10 -10.11
C THR A 516 7.54 -23.20 -8.74
N CYS A 517 8.86 -23.43 -8.68
CA CYS A 517 9.62 -23.37 -7.43
C CYS A 517 9.55 -21.98 -6.78
N LEU A 518 9.75 -20.91 -7.57
CA LEU A 518 9.66 -19.53 -7.06
C LEU A 518 8.27 -19.19 -6.54
N SER A 519 7.21 -19.63 -7.24
CA SER A 519 5.82 -19.40 -6.85
C SER A 519 5.44 -20.17 -5.58
N HIS A 520 5.86 -21.44 -5.45
CA HIS A 520 5.62 -22.23 -4.23
C HIS A 520 6.43 -21.68 -3.05
N PHE A 521 7.69 -21.27 -3.27
CA PHE A 521 8.50 -20.57 -2.26
C PHE A 521 7.83 -19.29 -1.75
N GLN A 522 7.25 -18.46 -2.63
CA GLN A 522 6.44 -17.31 -2.21
C GLN A 522 5.22 -17.73 -1.36
N ASN A 523 4.46 -18.76 -1.77
CA ASN A 523 3.30 -19.19 -0.99
C ASN A 523 3.68 -19.71 0.40
N MET A 524 4.77 -20.47 0.52
CA MET A 524 5.32 -20.92 1.81
C MET A 524 5.70 -19.76 2.75
N ILE A 525 6.10 -18.60 2.20
CA ILE A 525 6.42 -17.40 2.99
C ILE A 525 5.15 -16.70 3.50
N LEU A 526 4.05 -16.74 2.73
CA LEU A 526 2.74 -16.20 3.12
C LEU A 526 2.04 -17.07 4.17
N ASP A 527 2.00 -18.39 3.93
CA ASP A 527 1.36 -19.39 4.78
C ASP A 527 1.98 -19.47 6.20
N TRP A 528 3.19 -18.95 6.38
CA TRP A 528 3.82 -18.79 7.70
C TRP A 528 2.97 -17.95 8.67
N SER A 529 2.35 -16.87 8.18
CA SER A 529 1.63 -15.88 9.00
C SER A 529 0.15 -16.19 9.19
N SER A 530 -0.49 -16.77 8.16
CA SER A 530 -1.92 -17.10 8.16
C SER A 530 -2.14 -18.36 7.34
N LYS A 531 -2.84 -19.35 7.91
CA LYS A 531 -3.21 -20.61 7.22
C LYS A 531 -4.73 -20.69 7.03
N PRO A 532 -5.34 -19.89 6.15
CA PRO A 532 -6.80 -19.86 5.95
C PRO A 532 -7.36 -21.12 5.27
N TRP A 533 -6.48 -22.06 4.87
CA TRP A 533 -6.84 -23.40 4.39
C TRP A 533 -6.96 -24.43 5.52
N LEU A 534 -6.51 -24.10 6.74
CA LEU A 534 -6.67 -24.93 7.93
C LEU A 534 -8.11 -24.82 8.43
N ASP A 535 -8.77 -25.96 8.68
CA ASP A 535 -10.13 -25.98 9.23
C ASP A 535 -10.09 -25.69 10.74
N PRO A 536 -10.66 -24.57 11.24
CA PRO A 536 -10.68 -24.27 12.67
C PRO A 536 -11.45 -25.29 13.52
N SER A 537 -12.28 -26.13 12.89
CA SER A 537 -13.00 -27.22 13.55
C SER A 537 -12.20 -28.53 13.66
N GLY A 538 -11.06 -28.65 12.96
CA GLY A 538 -10.20 -29.83 12.98
C GLY A 538 -10.85 -31.11 12.41
N ASN A 539 -11.90 -30.98 11.58
CA ASN A 539 -12.63 -32.13 11.04
C ASN A 539 -12.12 -32.61 9.67
N ASP A 540 -11.30 -31.81 8.97
CA ASP A 540 -10.68 -32.21 7.71
C ASP A 540 -9.44 -33.11 7.93
N THR A 541 -9.07 -33.87 6.89
CA THR A 541 -7.99 -34.85 6.98
C THR A 541 -6.59 -34.25 7.11
N ILE A 542 -6.38 -32.97 6.78
CA ILE A 542 -5.09 -32.30 6.89
C ILE A 542 -4.90 -31.77 8.32
N SER A 543 -5.85 -31.00 8.87
CA SER A 543 -5.70 -30.38 10.20
C SER A 543 -5.50 -31.40 11.33
N GLN A 544 -6.10 -32.58 11.22
CA GLN A 544 -5.96 -33.68 12.20
C GLN A 544 -4.53 -34.22 12.36
N HIS A 545 -3.64 -33.96 11.40
CA HIS A 545 -2.30 -34.55 11.34
C HIS A 545 -1.14 -33.54 11.44
N ILE A 546 -1.45 -32.30 11.85
CA ILE A 546 -0.45 -31.23 12.03
C ILE A 546 0.07 -31.20 13.48
N ASN A 547 1.37 -31.38 13.64
CA ASN A 547 2.08 -31.30 14.91
C ASN A 547 2.75 -29.92 15.07
N MET A 548 2.02 -28.99 15.68
CA MET A 548 2.51 -27.64 16.02
C MET A 548 3.61 -27.66 17.10
N THR A 549 3.60 -28.64 18.00
CA THR A 549 4.50 -28.73 19.17
C THR A 549 5.96 -28.89 18.75
N ARG A 550 6.20 -29.67 17.68
CA ARG A 550 7.53 -29.95 17.11
C ARG A 550 8.30 -28.70 16.66
N LEU A 551 7.60 -27.58 16.45
CA LEU A 551 8.22 -26.31 16.05
C LEU A 551 8.63 -25.47 17.26
N ASP A 552 7.79 -25.40 18.30
CA ASP A 552 8.12 -24.69 19.54
C ASP A 552 9.37 -25.27 20.21
N THR A 553 9.60 -26.58 20.15
CA THR A 553 10.85 -27.21 20.62
C THR A 553 12.07 -26.78 19.78
N ALA A 554 12.01 -26.91 18.45
CA ALA A 554 13.12 -26.58 17.54
C ALA A 554 13.59 -25.11 17.63
N TYR A 555 12.69 -24.15 17.88
CA TYR A 555 13.06 -22.74 18.08
C TYR A 555 13.47 -22.41 19.53
N ARG A 556 13.07 -23.22 20.52
CA ARG A 556 13.53 -23.12 21.92
C ARG A 556 14.98 -23.55 22.10
N GLU A 557 15.41 -24.63 21.44
CA GLU A 557 16.79 -25.14 21.50
C GLU A 557 17.85 -24.07 21.16
N VAL A 558 17.47 -23.08 20.35
CA VAL A 558 18.34 -22.00 19.85
C VAL A 558 18.09 -20.67 20.59
N ASN A 559 17.16 -20.62 21.54
CA ASN A 559 16.75 -19.43 22.32
C ASN A 559 16.21 -18.23 21.49
N ILE A 560 15.76 -18.46 20.24
CA ILE A 560 15.23 -17.42 19.32
C ILE A 560 13.68 -17.44 19.19
N LEU A 561 13.01 -18.10 20.14
CA LEU A 561 11.55 -18.21 20.19
C LEU A 561 10.80 -16.85 20.28
N PRO A 562 11.28 -15.82 20.99
CA PRO A 562 10.63 -14.50 21.01
C PRO A 562 10.57 -13.87 19.62
N GLU A 563 11.70 -13.84 18.91
CA GLU A 563 11.85 -13.28 17.57
C GLU A 563 11.05 -14.09 16.54
N PHE A 564 10.99 -15.42 16.67
CA PHE A 564 10.08 -16.28 15.89
C PHE A 564 8.61 -15.90 16.06
N LYS A 565 8.16 -15.64 17.29
CA LYS A 565 6.78 -15.21 17.58
C LYS A 565 6.48 -13.81 17.05
N GLU A 566 7.48 -12.93 17.02
CA GLU A 566 7.37 -11.62 16.39
C GLU A 566 7.21 -11.74 14.86
N GLN A 567 7.98 -12.61 14.20
CA GLN A 567 7.95 -12.75 12.73
C GLN A 567 6.58 -13.13 12.14
N CYS A 568 5.69 -13.77 12.91
CA CYS A 568 4.33 -14.05 12.44
C CYS A 568 3.51 -12.78 12.17
N ARG A 569 3.79 -11.67 12.87
CA ARG A 569 3.15 -10.36 12.66
C ARG A 569 3.80 -9.56 11.54
N ASN A 570 4.95 -10.03 11.06
CA ASN A 570 5.84 -9.31 10.16
C ASN A 570 5.84 -9.96 8.77
N THR A 571 4.66 -10.30 8.23
CA THR A 571 4.48 -10.61 6.81
C THR A 571 3.60 -9.52 6.17
N ILE A 572 4.08 -8.92 5.10
CA ILE A 572 3.35 -8.00 4.23
C ILE A 572 2.66 -8.81 3.13
N ILE A 573 1.35 -8.59 2.98
CA ILE A 573 0.54 -9.08 1.87
C ILE A 573 0.11 -7.92 0.99
N ARG A 574 -0.10 -8.23 -0.29
CA ARG A 574 -0.76 -7.33 -1.26
C ARG A 574 -2.27 -7.55 -1.22
N THR A 575 -3.03 -6.46 -1.20
CA THR A 575 -4.49 -6.46 -1.36
C THR A 575 -4.92 -5.33 -2.29
N SER A 576 -6.03 -5.50 -2.98
CA SER A 576 -6.59 -4.53 -3.92
C SER A 576 -7.90 -3.94 -3.40
N ALA A 577 -8.01 -2.61 -3.43
CA ALA A 577 -9.25 -1.82 -3.27
C ALA A 577 -10.09 -1.99 -1.98
N SER A 578 -9.61 -2.70 -0.95
CA SER A 578 -10.36 -2.98 0.29
C SER A 578 -10.02 -2.04 1.46
N VAL A 579 -8.80 -1.51 1.49
CA VAL A 579 -8.19 -0.82 2.64
C VAL A 579 -7.37 0.41 2.24
N GLN A 580 -7.10 1.29 3.21
CA GLN A 580 -6.21 2.45 3.09
C GLN A 580 -5.21 2.49 4.24
N ASN A 581 -3.95 2.80 3.93
CA ASN A 581 -2.86 2.99 4.89
C ASN A 581 -2.60 4.47 5.12
N PHE A 582 -2.69 4.94 6.37
CA PHE A 582 -2.36 6.31 6.75
C PHE A 582 -0.97 6.39 7.37
N ASN A 583 -0.12 7.29 6.87
CA ASN A 583 1.15 7.60 7.53
C ASN A 583 0.84 8.42 8.81
N VAL A 584 1.02 7.81 9.98
CA VAL A 584 0.56 8.38 11.25
C VAL A 584 1.36 9.63 11.62
N THR A 585 2.67 9.62 11.35
CA THR A 585 3.56 10.76 11.63
C THR A 585 3.22 11.96 10.73
N ALA A 586 2.97 11.74 9.44
CA ALA A 586 2.50 12.80 8.54
C ALA A 586 1.11 13.32 8.96
N THR A 587 0.18 12.44 9.34
CA THR A 587 -1.16 12.82 9.86
C THR A 587 -1.05 13.69 11.11
N LEU A 588 -0.20 13.32 12.07
CA LEU A 588 0.02 14.08 13.30
C LEU A 588 0.67 15.43 13.03
N LEU A 589 1.65 15.52 12.11
CA LEU A 589 2.25 16.79 11.72
C LEU A 589 1.23 17.76 11.11
N VAL A 590 0.34 17.26 10.25
CA VAL A 590 -0.78 18.04 9.67
C VAL A 590 -1.74 18.52 10.77
N LEU A 591 -2.17 17.63 11.67
CA LEU A 591 -3.04 17.99 12.79
C LEU A 591 -2.39 19.02 13.74
N CYS A 592 -1.11 18.85 14.10
CA CYS A 592 -0.38 19.80 14.93
C CYS A 592 -0.29 21.18 14.26
N LEU A 593 -0.06 21.25 12.95
CA LEU A 593 -0.03 22.52 12.20
C LEU A 593 -1.42 23.21 12.19
N ILE A 594 -2.49 22.44 11.95
CA ILE A 594 -3.88 22.91 11.99
C ILE A 594 -4.20 23.52 13.37
N PHE A 595 -3.97 22.76 14.45
CA PHE A 595 -4.26 23.23 15.80
C PHE A 595 -3.37 24.40 16.23
N ALA A 596 -2.11 24.46 15.78
CA ALA A 596 -1.24 25.61 16.00
C ALA A 596 -1.76 26.88 15.31
N ILE A 597 -2.25 26.78 14.06
CA ILE A 597 -2.82 27.93 13.32
C ILE A 597 -4.13 28.41 13.97
N ILE A 598 -5.04 27.49 14.29
CA ILE A 598 -6.33 27.83 14.92
C ILE A 598 -6.10 28.40 16.33
N GLY A 599 -5.23 27.78 17.12
CA GLY A 599 -4.82 28.30 18.43
C GLY A 599 -4.18 29.69 18.33
N ALA A 600 -3.24 29.89 17.40
CA ALA A 600 -2.61 31.21 17.19
C ALA A 600 -3.64 32.30 16.85
N LYS A 601 -4.67 32.00 16.05
CA LYS A 601 -5.78 32.93 15.76
C LYS A 601 -6.59 33.24 17.01
N LEU A 602 -6.93 32.24 17.82
CA LEU A 602 -7.76 32.40 19.03
C LEU A 602 -7.07 33.25 20.11
N VAL A 603 -5.77 33.05 20.37
CA VAL A 603 -5.05 33.82 21.41
C VAL A 603 -4.43 35.12 20.88
N LEU A 604 -4.54 35.44 19.58
CA LEU A 604 -3.87 36.60 18.95
C LEU A 604 -4.21 37.94 19.61
N SER A 605 -5.49 38.19 19.88
CA SER A 605 -5.97 39.42 20.55
C SER A 605 -5.37 39.52 21.96
N THR A 606 -5.57 38.48 22.77
CA THR A 606 -5.11 38.39 24.17
C THR A 606 -3.59 38.53 24.31
N VAL A 607 -2.81 37.88 23.43
CA VAL A 607 -1.34 37.99 23.40
C VAL A 607 -0.90 39.40 23.03
N VAL A 608 -1.49 40.01 21.98
CA VAL A 608 -1.11 41.37 21.57
C VAL A 608 -1.51 42.40 22.63
N GLU A 609 -2.67 42.24 23.29
CA GLU A 609 -3.05 43.04 24.45
C GLU A 609 -2.09 42.88 25.63
N PHE A 610 -1.73 41.64 25.99
CA PHE A 610 -0.79 41.37 27.08
C PHE A 610 0.58 41.99 26.80
N LEU A 611 1.09 41.85 25.57
CA LEU A 611 2.34 42.48 25.13
C LEU A 611 2.25 44.01 25.15
N ARG A 612 1.10 44.61 24.80
CA ARG A 612 0.86 46.06 24.93
C ARG A 612 0.83 46.49 26.40
N LYS A 613 0.12 45.79 27.26
CA LYS A 613 0.05 46.04 28.72
C LYS A 613 1.45 45.94 29.35
N ARG A 614 2.23 44.90 29.01
CA ARG A 614 3.62 44.73 29.47
C ARG A 614 4.57 45.82 28.96
N LYS A 615 4.46 46.25 27.70
CA LYS A 615 5.25 47.38 27.17
C LYS A 615 4.92 48.72 27.85
N ARG A 616 3.65 48.99 28.13
CA ARG A 616 3.23 50.17 28.92
C ARG A 616 3.81 50.14 30.34
N ALA A 617 3.76 48.98 31.02
CA ALA A 617 4.35 48.80 32.34
C ALA A 617 5.88 48.96 32.36
N GLY A 618 6.57 48.59 31.28
CA GLY A 618 8.01 48.84 31.08
C GLY A 618 8.37 50.24 30.56
N GLY A 619 7.48 51.23 30.70
CA GLY A 619 7.70 52.62 30.27
C GLY A 619 7.71 52.87 28.76
N LEU A 620 7.67 51.82 27.93
CA LEU A 620 7.87 51.88 26.49
C LEU A 620 6.53 51.95 25.74
N VAL A 621 5.83 53.08 25.95
CA VAL A 621 4.53 53.37 25.34
C VAL A 621 4.71 53.80 23.88
N ASP A 622 4.41 52.92 22.93
CA ASP A 622 4.15 53.31 21.53
C ASP A 622 2.73 53.90 21.44
N PRO A 623 2.55 55.21 21.16
CA PRO A 623 1.21 55.82 21.07
C PRO A 623 0.37 55.15 19.99
N LYS A 624 1.00 54.78 18.87
CA LYS A 624 0.34 54.14 17.73
C LYS A 624 -0.23 52.77 18.09
N ALA A 625 0.29 52.11 19.13
CA ALA A 625 -0.26 50.84 19.62
C ALA A 625 -1.57 51.01 20.42
N VAL A 626 -1.88 52.23 20.86
CA VAL A 626 -3.18 52.61 21.42
C VAL A 626 -4.15 52.91 20.27
N ASP A 627 -3.74 53.78 19.34
CA ASP A 627 -4.56 54.21 18.19
C ASP A 627 -5.06 53.01 17.35
N LYS A 628 -4.18 52.04 17.09
CA LYS A 628 -4.51 50.81 16.34
C LYS A 628 -5.39 49.82 17.12
N ALA A 629 -5.55 49.97 18.43
CA ALA A 629 -6.52 49.21 19.21
C ALA A 629 -7.90 49.83 19.01
N ILE A 630 -8.03 51.12 19.36
CA ILE A 630 -9.26 51.91 19.22
C ILE A 630 -9.82 51.84 17.80
N ALA A 631 -8.95 51.96 16.78
CA ALA A 631 -9.34 51.80 15.38
C ALA A 631 -9.86 50.39 15.05
N ARG A 632 -9.26 49.33 15.63
CA ARG A 632 -9.73 47.94 15.43
C ARG A 632 -11.10 47.70 16.07
N ASP A 633 -11.40 48.38 17.15
CA ASP A 633 -12.67 48.23 17.83
C ASP A 633 -13.77 49.05 17.11
N ALA A 634 -13.44 50.28 16.69
CA ALA A 634 -14.33 51.13 15.90
C ALA A 634 -14.69 50.56 14.51
N ASP A 635 -13.75 49.85 13.86
CA ASP A 635 -13.97 49.20 12.56
C ASP A 635 -14.77 47.88 12.66
N ASP A 636 -15.21 47.43 13.84
CA ASP A 636 -16.09 46.26 13.95
C ASP A 636 -17.44 46.53 13.28
N LYS A 637 -17.97 45.54 12.54
CA LYS A 637 -19.26 45.66 11.84
C LYS A 637 -20.42 46.10 12.73
N TYR A 638 -20.44 45.72 14.01
CA TYR A 638 -21.48 46.15 14.96
C TYR A 638 -21.21 47.55 15.53
N GLN A 639 -19.95 47.96 15.72
CA GLN A 639 -19.60 49.33 16.14
C GLN A 639 -19.80 50.34 14.99
N LEU A 640 -19.54 49.94 13.74
CA LEU A 640 -19.89 50.71 12.55
C LEU A 640 -21.40 50.91 12.42
N LEU A 641 -22.20 49.86 12.66
CA LEU A 641 -23.67 49.97 12.72
C LEU A 641 -24.12 50.89 13.87
N ARG A 642 -23.53 50.75 15.07
CA ARG A 642 -23.79 51.63 16.22
C ARG A 642 -23.57 53.10 15.86
N MET A 643 -22.40 53.44 15.32
CA MET A 643 -22.06 54.81 14.92
C MET A 643 -22.97 55.35 13.80
N ALA A 644 -23.46 54.48 12.89
CA ALA A 644 -24.44 54.87 11.89
C ALA A 644 -25.82 55.22 12.49
N LEU A 645 -26.25 54.51 13.54
CA LEU A 645 -27.52 54.71 14.24
C LEU A 645 -27.45 55.87 15.25
N GLU A 646 -26.30 56.09 15.90
CA GLU A 646 -26.01 57.34 16.63
C GLU A 646 -26.11 58.55 15.67
N GLY A 647 -25.65 58.39 14.42
CA GLY A 647 -25.84 59.36 13.34
C GLY A 647 -27.30 59.64 12.94
N THR A 648 -28.25 58.77 13.31
CA THR A 648 -29.70 59.03 13.22
C THR A 648 -30.35 59.39 14.56
N ARG A 649 -29.53 59.77 15.56
CA ARG A 649 -29.90 60.22 16.92
C ARG A 649 -30.41 59.12 17.85
N ILE A 650 -30.14 57.85 17.55
CA ILE A 650 -30.42 56.73 18.45
C ILE A 650 -29.27 56.63 19.47
N GLY A 651 -29.52 57.09 20.70
CA GLY A 651 -28.56 57.08 21.80
C GLY A 651 -28.73 55.91 22.77
N GLY A 652 -28.20 56.03 23.98
CA GLY A 652 -28.40 55.04 25.05
C GLY A 652 -27.57 53.75 24.92
N TRP A 653 -26.49 53.79 24.14
CA TRP A 653 -25.59 52.66 23.92
C TRP A 653 -24.67 52.37 25.11
N GLU A 654 -24.45 51.08 25.37
CA GLU A 654 -23.42 50.58 26.28
C GLU A 654 -22.73 49.33 25.70
N MET A 655 -21.61 48.93 26.31
CA MET A 655 -20.84 47.75 25.91
C MET A 655 -21.34 46.53 26.66
N GLY A 656 -22.13 45.70 25.99
CA GLY A 656 -22.62 44.43 26.51
C GLY A 656 -21.56 43.32 26.50
N PRO A 657 -21.95 42.07 26.83
CA PRO A 657 -21.08 40.91 26.79
C PRO A 657 -20.33 40.77 25.46
N PHE A 658 -19.09 40.28 25.53
CA PHE A 658 -18.17 40.13 24.38
C PHE A 658 -17.86 41.43 23.61
N GLY A 659 -18.18 42.61 24.16
CA GLY A 659 -17.90 43.90 23.54
C GLY A 659 -18.92 44.33 22.47
N MET A 660 -20.09 43.68 22.43
CA MET A 660 -21.18 44.05 21.53
C MET A 660 -21.87 45.34 21.99
N PRO A 661 -22.10 46.33 21.11
CA PRO A 661 -22.86 47.52 21.47
C PRO A 661 -24.36 47.19 21.59
N VAL A 662 -24.97 47.55 22.71
CA VAL A 662 -26.40 47.31 23.00
C VAL A 662 -27.08 48.59 23.51
N THR A 663 -28.39 48.75 23.31
CA THR A 663 -29.18 49.86 23.87
C THR A 663 -29.86 49.45 25.17
N LYS A 664 -29.85 50.35 26.17
CA LYS A 664 -30.32 50.07 27.54
C LYS A 664 -31.79 49.66 27.67
N GLU A 665 -32.66 50.20 26.84
CA GLU A 665 -34.13 50.05 26.94
C GLU A 665 -34.71 49.37 25.68
N GLY A 666 -33.86 48.88 24.78
CA GLY A 666 -34.24 48.55 23.41
C GLY A 666 -34.46 49.81 22.55
N ALA A 667 -34.73 49.62 21.26
CA ALA A 667 -35.12 50.70 20.34
C ALA A 667 -35.82 50.12 19.11
N GLU A 668 -36.97 50.68 18.72
CA GLU A 668 -37.58 50.38 17.42
C GLU A 668 -36.87 51.18 16.32
N ILE A 669 -36.35 50.48 15.31
CA ILE A 669 -35.55 51.07 14.24
C ILE A 669 -36.28 50.88 12.91
N LEU A 670 -36.70 51.98 12.30
CA LEU A 670 -37.30 51.96 10.96
C LEU A 670 -36.29 51.46 9.91
N PRO A 671 -36.72 50.64 8.93
CA PRO A 671 -35.83 50.09 7.93
C PRO A 671 -35.18 51.19 7.05
N PRO A 672 -33.96 50.96 6.53
CA PRO A 672 -33.26 51.96 5.73
C PRO A 672 -33.98 52.21 4.40
N GLN A 673 -34.17 53.49 4.09
CA GLN A 673 -34.82 53.94 2.85
C GLN A 673 -33.77 54.38 1.83
N ARG A 674 -34.13 54.38 0.55
CA ARG A 674 -33.25 54.84 -0.53
C ARG A 674 -33.44 56.33 -0.78
N ASP A 675 -32.38 57.12 -0.58
CA ASP A 675 -32.34 58.55 -0.91
C ASP A 675 -32.62 58.72 -2.41
N PRO A 676 -33.70 59.41 -2.84
CA PRO A 676 -34.06 59.52 -4.25
C PRO A 676 -33.09 60.41 -5.05
N VAL A 677 -32.37 61.31 -4.38
CA VAL A 677 -31.40 62.23 -5.01
C VAL A 677 -30.01 61.58 -5.09
N ARG A 678 -29.55 60.97 -3.99
CA ARG A 678 -28.20 60.38 -3.88
C ARG A 678 -28.14 58.91 -4.29
N LYS A 679 -29.29 58.23 -4.43
CA LYS A 679 -29.47 56.80 -4.76
C LYS A 679 -28.87 55.81 -3.76
N LEU A 680 -28.33 56.31 -2.64
CA LEU A 680 -27.77 55.54 -1.51
C LEU A 680 -28.87 55.10 -0.54
N ALA A 681 -28.63 54.03 0.21
CA ALA A 681 -29.47 53.67 1.35
C ALA A 681 -29.10 54.49 2.60
N ARG A 682 -30.09 54.88 3.41
CA ARG A 682 -29.91 55.62 4.67
C ARG A 682 -31.00 55.23 5.66
N TYR A 683 -30.66 55.05 6.94
CA TYR A 683 -31.65 55.04 8.00
C TYR A 683 -32.36 56.42 8.08
N PRO A 684 -33.69 56.46 8.25
CA PRO A 684 -34.39 57.73 8.40
C PRO A 684 -33.94 58.43 9.70
N THR A 685 -33.59 59.71 9.60
CA THR A 685 -33.32 60.54 10.78
C THR A 685 -34.63 60.92 11.45
N PHE A 686 -34.82 60.55 12.71
CA PHE A 686 -35.98 60.98 13.48
C PHE A 686 -36.02 62.53 13.56
N PRO A 687 -37.12 63.17 13.11
CA PRO A 687 -37.26 64.62 13.18
C PRO A 687 -37.34 65.10 14.63
N MET A 688 -36.84 66.32 14.87
CA MET A 688 -36.75 66.91 16.21
C MET A 688 -38.10 67.54 16.64
N TYR A 689 -39.13 66.72 16.77
CA TYR A 689 -40.40 67.19 17.34
C TYR A 689 -40.35 67.16 18.87
N SER A 690 -40.66 68.31 19.48
CA SER A 690 -40.97 68.37 20.90
C SER A 690 -42.20 67.50 21.18
N VAL A 691 -42.05 66.55 22.10
CA VAL A 691 -43.21 65.85 22.67
C VAL A 691 -44.01 66.89 23.46
N VAL A 692 -45.11 67.37 22.88
CA VAL A 692 -46.13 68.07 23.63
C VAL A 692 -46.84 67.02 24.47
N SER A 693 -46.44 66.90 25.73
CA SER A 693 -47.22 66.16 26.73
C SER A 693 -48.65 66.70 26.73
N LYS A 694 -49.64 65.81 26.77
CA LYS A 694 -51.04 66.22 26.95
C LYS A 694 -51.37 66.62 28.39
N ASP A 695 -50.49 66.28 29.33
CA ASP A 695 -50.55 66.70 30.72
C ASP A 695 -49.45 67.74 30.97
N GLY A 696 -49.86 68.97 31.33
CA GLY A 696 -49.06 70.18 31.21
C GLY A 696 -47.99 70.39 32.30
N GLY A 697 -46.92 69.59 32.28
CA GLY A 697 -45.71 69.80 33.07
C GLY A 697 -44.47 70.03 32.19
N VAL A 698 -43.71 71.10 32.44
CA VAL A 698 -42.43 71.38 31.77
C VAL A 698 -41.28 71.11 32.73
N GLU A 699 -40.73 69.89 32.69
CA GLU A 699 -39.44 69.58 33.32
C GLU A 699 -38.31 69.67 32.28
N VAL A 700 -37.42 70.65 32.45
CA VAL A 700 -36.20 70.78 31.64
C VAL A 700 -35.08 69.98 32.30
N PHE A 701 -34.73 68.83 31.73
CA PHE A 701 -33.57 68.04 32.16
C PHE A 701 -32.24 68.72 31.80
N HIS A 702 -31.85 69.70 32.63
CA HIS A 702 -30.52 70.29 32.61
C HIS A 702 -29.49 69.30 33.19
N GLY A 703 -28.58 68.82 32.34
CA GLY A 703 -27.29 68.32 32.80
C GLY A 703 -26.45 69.44 33.40
N LYS A 704 -26.49 69.60 34.73
CA LYS A 704 -25.73 70.65 35.45
C LYS A 704 -24.23 70.35 35.44
N SER A 705 -23.42 71.36 35.10
CA SER A 705 -22.05 71.48 35.58
C SER A 705 -21.61 72.94 35.65
N GLN A 706 -21.66 73.51 36.86
CA GLN A 706 -21.02 74.76 37.28
C GLN A 706 -19.90 74.40 38.27
N VAL A 707 -18.79 75.14 38.41
CA VAL A 707 -18.41 76.46 37.85
C VAL A 707 -16.92 76.37 37.41
N ASP A 708 -16.27 77.31 36.71
CA ASP A 708 -15.78 78.61 37.20
C ASP A 708 -15.23 79.51 36.05
N SER A 709 -14.75 80.72 36.36
CA SER A 709 -14.48 81.81 35.41
C SER A 709 -13.16 82.55 35.65
N ARG A 710 -12.48 82.98 34.56
CA ARG A 710 -11.73 84.26 34.41
C ARG A 710 -10.96 84.33 33.08
N THR A 711 -10.90 85.54 32.50
CA THR A 711 -9.90 86.06 31.51
C THR A 711 -9.69 85.30 30.18
N SER A 712 -9.50 85.95 29.01
CA SER A 712 -9.70 87.36 28.61
C SER A 712 -9.50 87.57 27.08
N THR A 713 -10.27 88.50 26.49
CA THR A 713 -9.92 89.39 25.35
C THR A 713 -9.55 88.87 23.93
N LEU A 714 -10.17 89.52 22.93
CA LEU A 714 -9.61 89.92 21.59
C LEU A 714 -9.34 88.78 20.55
N VAL A 715 -9.46 88.93 19.22
CA VAL A 715 -9.78 90.06 18.29
C VAL A 715 -10.77 89.56 17.19
N CYS A 716 -11.60 90.46 16.61
CA CYS A 716 -12.33 90.20 15.35
C CYS A 716 -11.69 90.89 14.14
N SER A 717 -11.72 90.26 12.95
CA SER A 717 -11.57 90.88 11.63
C SER A 717 -12.31 89.97 10.62
N ASN A 718 -13.21 90.42 9.74
CA ASN A 718 -13.10 91.44 8.67
C ASN A 718 -12.01 91.10 7.62
N MET A 719 -12.23 91.24 6.31
CA MET A 719 -13.33 91.91 5.60
C MET A 719 -13.62 91.33 4.20
N THR A 720 -14.72 91.80 3.62
CA THR A 720 -15.27 91.58 2.26
C THR A 720 -14.35 91.85 1.07
N ALA A 721 -14.55 91.13 -0.06
CA ALA A 721 -14.64 91.72 -1.42
C ALA A 721 -15.23 90.74 -2.47
N SER A 722 -15.78 91.32 -3.54
CA SER A 722 -16.28 90.75 -4.82
C SER A 722 -16.10 91.87 -5.89
N PRO A 723 -16.54 91.85 -7.19
CA PRO A 723 -17.21 90.83 -8.01
C PRO A 723 -16.70 90.76 -9.48
N THR A 724 -17.53 90.25 -10.41
CA THR A 724 -17.53 90.45 -11.90
C THR A 724 -16.39 89.81 -12.73
N ALA A 725 -16.54 89.52 -14.04
CA ALA A 725 -17.60 89.87 -15.02
C ALA A 725 -17.98 88.69 -15.97
N SER A 726 -18.96 88.93 -16.85
CA SER A 726 -19.53 88.01 -17.85
C SER A 726 -18.88 88.10 -19.24
N VAL A 727 -19.17 87.13 -20.13
CA VAL A 727 -19.57 87.31 -21.56
C VAL A 727 -19.94 85.93 -22.17
N SER A 728 -20.68 85.92 -23.29
CA SER A 728 -21.22 84.70 -23.95
C SER A 728 -21.04 84.74 -25.52
N PRO A 729 -21.63 83.86 -26.36
CA PRO A 729 -20.99 83.22 -27.55
C PRO A 729 -21.27 83.97 -28.90
N PRO A 730 -21.18 83.41 -30.15
CA PRO A 730 -20.73 82.11 -30.73
C PRO A 730 -19.69 82.35 -31.90
N PRO A 731 -19.69 81.78 -33.15
CA PRO A 731 -20.16 80.49 -33.74
C PRO A 731 -19.20 79.75 -34.75
N MET A 732 -19.54 78.48 -35.07
CA MET A 732 -19.46 77.76 -36.38
C MET A 732 -18.24 77.69 -37.35
N SER A 733 -17.87 76.43 -37.70
CA SER A 733 -17.88 75.80 -39.06
C SER A 733 -16.63 75.67 -39.97
N SER A 734 -16.78 74.77 -40.98
CA SER A 734 -15.95 74.48 -42.19
C SER A 734 -14.67 73.64 -42.02
N LEU A 735 -14.17 72.83 -42.99
CA LEU A 735 -14.67 72.07 -44.18
C LEU A 735 -13.59 70.94 -44.41
N ARG A 736 -13.77 69.66 -44.79
CA ARG A 736 -14.57 68.90 -45.79
C ARG A 736 -13.81 68.60 -47.11
N ASP A 737 -13.50 67.32 -47.37
CA ASP A 737 -13.41 66.64 -48.69
C ASP A 737 -13.46 65.10 -48.45
N ARG A 738 -14.24 64.24 -49.16
CA ARG A 738 -14.27 63.79 -50.58
C ARG A 738 -13.10 62.81 -50.92
N LEU A 739 -13.27 61.62 -51.52
CA LEU A 739 -14.41 60.87 -52.11
C LEU A 739 -14.62 59.54 -51.30
N GLY A 740 -15.66 58.68 -51.38
CA GLY A 740 -16.55 58.25 -52.49
C GLY A 740 -15.96 56.99 -53.17
N GLN A 741 -16.63 55.84 -53.37
CA GLN A 741 -18.05 55.40 -53.26
C GLN A 741 -18.11 54.02 -52.52
N HIS A 742 -19.06 53.05 -52.56
CA HIS A 742 -20.38 52.83 -53.21
C HIS A 742 -21.17 51.70 -52.46
N GLY A 743 -22.51 51.60 -52.60
CA GLY A 743 -23.35 50.40 -52.31
C GLY A 743 -23.81 50.17 -50.85
N THR A 744 -25.03 50.51 -50.41
CA THR A 744 -26.32 49.75 -50.50
C THR A 744 -26.35 48.38 -49.78
N GLY A 745 -27.15 48.13 -48.73
CA GLY A 745 -28.10 49.00 -48.02
C GLY A 745 -28.84 48.35 -46.82
N LEU A 746 -29.69 49.17 -46.16
CA LEU A 746 -30.74 49.01 -45.12
C LEU A 746 -31.39 47.61 -44.91
N GLN A 747 -32.05 47.21 -43.79
CA GLN A 747 -32.39 47.75 -42.43
C GLN A 747 -32.82 46.54 -41.53
N VAL A 748 -32.54 46.41 -40.20
CA VAL A 748 -33.09 47.04 -38.95
C VAL A 748 -34.46 46.49 -38.45
N VAL A 749 -34.49 45.93 -37.21
CA VAL A 749 -35.67 45.75 -36.27
C VAL A 749 -36.71 44.68 -36.71
N SER A 750 -37.43 43.90 -35.86
CA SER A 750 -37.62 43.74 -34.39
C SER A 750 -38.03 42.28 -33.97
N GLU A 751 -38.37 42.09 -32.68
CA GLU A 751 -39.57 41.40 -32.08
C GLU A 751 -40.56 40.65 -33.02
N THR A 752 -41.33 39.60 -32.63
CA THR A 752 -41.68 38.99 -31.31
C THR A 752 -42.22 37.53 -31.48
N GLU A 753 -42.53 36.84 -30.37
CA GLU A 753 -43.60 35.81 -30.14
C GLU A 753 -43.86 34.67 -31.17
N LEU A 754 -43.90 33.37 -30.82
CA LEU A 754 -44.84 32.61 -29.93
C LEU A 754 -46.23 32.35 -30.57
N GLU A 755 -46.49 31.13 -31.08
CA GLU A 755 -47.84 30.53 -31.07
C GLU A 755 -47.84 28.97 -31.12
N ASP A 756 -49.04 28.35 -31.01
CA ASP A 756 -49.32 26.95 -30.63
C ASP A 756 -49.78 26.06 -31.82
N GLY A 757 -49.75 24.73 -31.68
CA GLY A 757 -50.04 23.76 -32.77
C GLY A 757 -50.46 22.36 -32.30
N ARG A 758 -51.75 22.17 -31.99
CA ARG A 758 -52.33 20.93 -31.43
C ARG A 758 -52.73 19.85 -32.46
N ARG A 759 -52.91 18.62 -31.94
CA ARG A 759 -53.75 17.45 -32.39
C ARG A 759 -53.04 16.31 -33.13
N SER A 760 -53.46 15.03 -33.02
CA SER A 760 -54.26 14.32 -31.98
C SER A 760 -54.36 12.79 -32.22
N VAL A 761 -54.26 11.98 -31.14
CA VAL A 761 -54.99 10.70 -30.88
C VAL A 761 -54.91 9.52 -31.87
N SER A 762 -54.46 8.33 -31.41
CA SER A 762 -55.29 7.09 -31.40
C SER A 762 -54.61 5.81 -30.83
N ASN A 763 -55.41 5.04 -30.08
CA ASN A 763 -55.54 3.57 -29.93
C ASN A 763 -54.39 2.62 -29.48
N THR A 764 -54.64 2.00 -28.31
CA THR A 764 -54.32 0.62 -27.84
C THR A 764 -55.11 -0.47 -28.63
N PRO A 765 -54.90 -1.83 -28.52
CA PRO A 765 -54.57 -2.59 -27.28
C PRO A 765 -53.80 -3.96 -27.34
N SER A 766 -53.55 -4.51 -26.12
CA SER A 766 -53.55 -5.94 -25.66
C SER A 766 -52.71 -7.06 -26.32
N GLN A 767 -51.81 -7.68 -25.54
CA GLN A 767 -51.92 -9.04 -24.94
C GLN A 767 -50.73 -9.26 -23.94
N GLU A 768 -50.90 -9.82 -22.73
CA GLU A 768 -50.85 -11.25 -22.32
C GLU A 768 -49.50 -11.94 -22.63
N THR A 769 -48.84 -12.67 -21.71
CA THR A 769 -49.34 -13.67 -20.73
C THR A 769 -48.62 -13.65 -19.35
N LEU A 770 -49.06 -14.52 -18.41
CA LEU A 770 -48.57 -14.68 -17.03
C LEU A 770 -48.78 -16.15 -16.55
N ARG A 771 -48.20 -16.51 -15.38
CA ARG A 771 -48.38 -17.79 -14.62
C ARG A 771 -47.71 -19.06 -15.21
N ASP A 772 -47.48 -20.16 -14.48
CA ASP A 772 -47.78 -20.60 -13.08
C ASP A 772 -46.49 -21.15 -12.39
N GLY A 773 -46.42 -21.57 -11.11
CA GLY A 773 -47.41 -21.57 -10.03
C GLY A 773 -47.55 -22.89 -9.25
N SER A 774 -46.71 -23.17 -8.24
CA SER A 774 -46.95 -24.16 -7.14
C SER A 774 -45.85 -24.07 -6.06
N GLY A 775 -46.05 -24.48 -4.79
CA GLY A 775 -47.31 -24.82 -4.10
C GLY A 775 -47.12 -25.70 -2.85
N ASN A 776 -47.56 -25.21 -1.68
CA ASN A 776 -47.71 -25.91 -0.38
C ASN A 776 -46.43 -26.40 0.35
N SER A 777 -46.44 -26.73 1.65
CA SER A 777 -46.97 -26.02 2.85
C SER A 777 -46.69 -26.85 4.13
N THR A 778 -46.35 -26.22 5.26
CA THR A 778 -46.76 -26.63 6.64
C THR A 778 -46.29 -25.57 7.66
N ALA A 779 -46.89 -25.55 8.86
CA ALA A 779 -46.59 -24.54 9.89
C ALA A 779 -46.69 -25.10 11.33
N SER A 780 -45.81 -24.62 12.21
CA SER A 780 -45.86 -24.68 13.69
C SER A 780 -44.93 -23.56 14.18
N GLN A 781 -45.36 -22.49 14.86
CA GLN A 781 -45.87 -22.37 16.24
C GLN A 781 -44.85 -22.70 17.35
N GLU A 782 -44.72 -21.74 18.28
CA GLU A 782 -44.23 -21.86 19.68
C GLU A 782 -42.74 -22.20 19.91
N ALA A 783 -42.08 -21.73 20.98
CA ALA A 783 -42.40 -20.72 22.01
C ALA A 783 -41.11 -20.17 22.69
N LEU A 784 -41.27 -19.24 23.66
CA LEU A 784 -40.19 -18.72 24.51
C LEU A 784 -39.48 -19.81 25.34
N ALA A 785 -38.16 -19.69 25.49
CA ALA A 785 -37.45 -20.18 26.68
C ALA A 785 -36.18 -19.36 26.98
N ASN A 786 -36.23 -18.53 28.03
CA ASN A 786 -35.00 -18.12 28.72
C ASN A 786 -34.46 -19.30 29.52
N ARG A 787 -33.13 -19.52 29.53
CA ARG A 787 -32.37 -19.86 30.75
C ARG A 787 -30.85 -19.85 30.56
N THR A 788 -30.19 -19.15 31.47
CA THR A 788 -28.82 -19.48 31.91
C THR A 788 -28.84 -20.81 32.67
N PRO A 789 -27.66 -21.44 32.81
CA PRO A 789 -27.21 -21.74 34.17
C PRO A 789 -25.85 -21.09 34.49
N SER A 790 -25.63 -20.86 35.77
CA SER A 790 -24.39 -20.38 36.37
C SER A 790 -24.08 -21.23 37.61
N PHE A 791 -22.89 -21.04 38.22
CA PHE A 791 -22.35 -21.78 39.37
C PHE A 791 -21.94 -23.25 39.06
N SER A 792 -20.89 -23.81 39.67
CA SER A 792 -19.80 -23.20 40.47
C SER A 792 -18.63 -24.17 40.67
N GLY A 793 -17.42 -23.65 40.89
CA GLY A 793 -16.22 -24.44 41.21
C GLY A 793 -15.19 -23.65 42.01
N THR A 794 -15.57 -23.08 43.16
CA THR A 794 -14.65 -22.34 44.03
C THR A 794 -13.78 -23.28 44.88
N SER A 795 -12.47 -23.13 44.80
CA SER A 795 -11.55 -23.40 45.91
C SER A 795 -10.60 -22.20 46.08
N THR A 796 -10.23 -21.93 47.33
CA THR A 796 -9.41 -20.77 47.73
C THR A 796 -8.31 -21.23 48.68
N LEU A 797 -7.41 -20.30 49.01
CA LEU A 797 -6.23 -20.46 49.88
C LEU A 797 -5.06 -21.21 49.18
N ASN A 798 -3.78 -20.92 49.48
CA ASN A 798 -3.26 -20.05 50.54
C ASN A 798 -2.01 -19.25 50.14
N TRP A 799 -1.70 -18.20 50.89
CA TRP A 799 -0.40 -17.50 50.84
C TRP A 799 0.63 -18.21 51.73
N GLU A 800 1.91 -18.23 51.32
CA GLU A 800 3.02 -17.82 52.20
C GLU A 800 4.35 -17.59 51.43
N PRO A 801 5.17 -16.59 51.80
CA PRO A 801 6.50 -16.37 51.22
C PRO A 801 7.66 -16.70 52.19
N THR A 802 8.52 -17.66 51.85
CA THR A 802 9.67 -18.07 52.69
C THR A 802 10.90 -17.17 52.53
N ARG A 803 11.56 -16.82 53.65
CA ARG A 803 12.73 -15.93 53.71
C ARG A 803 14.06 -16.66 53.96
N VAL A 804 15.10 -16.21 53.25
CA VAL A 804 16.47 -15.91 53.71
C VAL A 804 17.23 -16.94 54.57
N ARG A 805 18.27 -17.53 53.96
CA ARG A 805 19.66 -17.68 54.46
C ARG A 805 20.60 -17.60 53.24
N GLY A 806 21.83 -17.08 53.24
CA GLY A 806 22.60 -16.30 54.23
C GLY A 806 23.96 -15.87 53.61
N PHE A 807 24.50 -14.71 54.00
CA PHE A 807 25.83 -14.18 53.58
C PHE A 807 26.99 -14.86 54.38
N PRO A 808 28.29 -14.87 53.95
CA PRO A 808 29.11 -13.70 53.55
C PRO A 808 29.94 -13.85 52.25
N GLY A 809 30.15 -12.81 51.43
CA GLY A 809 31.21 -11.78 51.59
C GLY A 809 32.10 -11.77 50.31
N VAL A 810 33.00 -10.82 49.97
CA VAL A 810 33.56 -9.61 50.63
C VAL A 810 34.04 -8.60 49.54
N ARG A 811 33.99 -7.28 49.82
CA ARG A 811 34.65 -6.12 49.11
C ARG A 811 34.27 -5.74 47.65
N ARG A 812 33.59 -4.59 47.53
CA ARG A 812 33.93 -3.48 46.60
C ARG A 812 34.90 -2.50 47.34
N PRO A 813 35.22 -1.25 46.87
CA PRO A 813 35.16 -0.61 45.54
C PRO A 813 36.48 0.10 45.11
N VAL A 814 36.57 0.57 43.85
CA VAL A 814 37.26 1.84 43.50
C VAL A 814 36.45 2.59 42.42
N ARG A 815 36.59 3.93 42.40
CA ARG A 815 36.10 4.93 41.43
C ARG A 815 36.61 4.64 40.00
N ALA A 816 35.98 4.99 38.88
CA ALA A 816 35.23 6.20 38.47
C ALA A 816 36.12 7.43 38.18
N GLU A 817 36.30 7.77 36.90
CA GLU A 817 36.88 9.04 36.47
C GLU A 817 36.36 9.43 35.07
N THR A 818 36.33 10.74 34.76
CA THR A 818 35.63 11.31 33.58
C THR A 818 36.42 12.45 32.95
N TRP A 819 36.83 12.30 31.69
CA TRP A 819 37.34 13.38 30.82
C TRP A 819 36.83 13.12 29.38
N THR A 820 35.97 13.93 28.73
CA THR A 820 36.05 15.35 28.31
C THR A 820 37.00 15.65 27.13
N SER A 821 36.47 15.42 25.92
CA SER A 821 36.47 16.37 24.79
C SER A 821 37.69 17.28 24.49
N THR A 822 38.41 16.97 23.40
CA THR A 822 38.77 17.89 22.29
C THR A 822 39.08 17.01 21.07
N ALA A 823 38.47 17.10 19.88
CA ALA A 823 38.13 18.21 18.99
C ALA A 823 39.25 18.63 18.01
N ARG A 824 38.84 18.77 16.73
CA ARG A 824 39.34 19.68 15.68
C ARG A 824 40.46 19.24 14.68
N THR A 825 39.96 19.04 13.44
CA THR A 825 40.38 19.68 12.15
C THR A 825 41.43 19.06 11.21
N LEU A 826 41.07 19.13 9.91
CA LEU A 826 41.90 19.11 8.68
C LEU A 826 42.54 17.78 8.25
N ARG A 827 42.86 17.55 6.96
CA ARG A 827 42.12 17.81 5.69
C ARG A 827 42.81 17.07 4.52
N ASN A 828 42.03 16.76 3.48
CA ASN A 828 42.43 16.55 2.08
C ASN A 828 43.24 15.29 1.64
N GLU A 829 42.96 14.94 0.37
CA GLU A 829 43.83 14.37 -0.68
C GLU A 829 44.15 12.85 -0.76
N GLU A 830 43.54 12.26 -1.81
CA GLU A 830 44.12 11.32 -2.80
C GLU A 830 44.64 9.94 -2.34
N ARG A 831 43.76 8.94 -2.42
CA ARG A 831 43.64 8.09 -3.63
C ARG A 831 42.30 7.37 -3.73
#